data_AF-G9MYB5-F1
#
_entry.id   AF-G9MYB5-F1
#
_cell.length_a   1.000
_cell.length_b   1.000
_cell.length_c   1.000
_cell.angle_alpha   90.00
_cell.angle_beta   90.00
_cell.angle_gamma   90.00
#
_symmetry.space_group_name_H-M   'P 1'
#
loop_
_entity.id
_entity.type
_entity.pdbx_description
1 polymer ?
#
loop_
_entity_poly.entity_id
_entity_poly.type
_entity_poly.pdbx_seq_one_letter_code
_entity_poly.pdbx_strand_id
1 'polypeptide(L)'
;MVSNTLFMLYAGLMLLGGVRAEKAETDKEARWHRFARSPVSKVVRPIGIVSDSTIGNVSNPNGLIDRRSPTVLSRSNEDDLLPTVVVDFGQNMVGILSIEFSGSQNTSIGLPGLRLAFSETMEYLTNRSDFTRSDNASGDEKLTNGTDQVAVKDTNYIWTDLHGCEDSTKVCSDGLHGFRYVKIRLEAIASDAPYTSSFGSVSISGLSLEWSAYLGSPDTFTGWFECSDDELTQWWYDGVYTVDMGTDVFLANETEPRGASSPTLEGKQVLFDGAKRDRDPYVGDLAVAALTSYLSHDFAESTRNVLEDLALHQRDDGWIPPASIIDLVMYTGNTSYAETYWDTLIRVLDEYYPSNTNNATGLLDKTADMGYGDYAFLPRSGPVTYYNALYVHALSYASQLAESLGRDDDASRWSSRAAAVGNALMSRNFDGSVGAFYDGGPCPGGGTGTLCNVHAQDGNAIAILAGVTDDKTSAEILDYWQNATSQAYGNAFYDSSVLSPGDQFNYRVYAFISYFEIAARFATPGKASSAFDEIRRLYGWMATHDPRITMWEGIGPNGTAYEGAFTSMAHGWSTGIVPLLTSYVLGVKPQTPGFQTWQICPVVDGGGLTWARGEVPTPGGKIGVSWERKDAQSGLMFVLETETLEGSSGIVCVPTLGLEDPKIYMDGMPVTLSRDRIAGWMSVNVSGGKHTFTVES
;
A
#
# COMPACT_ATOMS: atom_id res chain seq x y z
N MET A 1 37.80 -69.67 22.11
CA MET A 1 36.81 -68.65 21.74
C MET A 1 37.39 -67.28 22.06
N VAL A 2 36.83 -66.23 21.43
CA VAL A 2 37.13 -64.78 21.51
C VAL A 2 37.38 -64.30 22.96
N SER A 3 38.26 -63.33 23.29
CA SER A 3 39.01 -62.34 22.49
C SER A 3 40.46 -62.15 22.96
N ASN A 4 41.26 -61.39 22.18
CA ASN A 4 42.65 -61.03 22.50
C ASN A 4 42.86 -59.53 22.82
N THR A 5 43.91 -59.32 23.61
CA THR A 5 44.81 -58.16 23.75
C THR A 5 45.38 -57.63 22.40
N LEU A 6 46.13 -56.53 22.23
CA LEU A 6 46.93 -55.58 23.06
C LEU A 6 47.10 -54.25 22.20
N PHE A 7 47.81 -53.13 22.46
CA PHE A 7 48.73 -52.64 23.51
C PHE A 7 48.93 -51.09 23.46
N MET A 8 49.50 -50.53 24.55
CA MET A 8 50.45 -49.38 24.61
C MET A 8 50.05 -47.88 24.48
N LEU A 9 50.97 -47.07 25.01
CA LEU A 9 50.95 -45.62 25.33
C LEU A 9 51.49 -44.77 24.13
N TYR A 10 51.59 -43.42 24.10
CA TYR A 10 51.93 -42.43 25.14
C TYR A 10 51.61 -40.97 24.69
N ALA A 11 51.68 -40.05 25.66
CA ALA A 11 51.89 -38.59 25.53
C ALA A 11 50.69 -37.71 25.07
N GLY A 12 50.81 -36.40 25.33
CA GLY A 12 49.81 -35.38 25.01
C GLY A 12 50.36 -33.96 25.27
N LEU A 13 49.64 -32.93 24.83
CA LEU A 13 49.99 -31.51 25.07
C LEU A 13 48.73 -30.61 25.09
N MET A 14 48.94 -29.36 25.50
CA MET A 14 47.95 -28.32 25.82
C MET A 14 46.78 -28.14 24.82
N LEU A 15 45.58 -27.90 25.35
CA LEU A 15 44.46 -27.29 24.65
C LEU A 15 44.36 -25.81 25.06
N LEU A 16 44.41 -24.90 24.08
CA LEU A 16 43.99 -23.51 24.25
C LEU A 16 42.51 -23.41 23.91
N GLY A 17 41.72 -22.86 24.84
CA GLY A 17 40.27 -22.69 24.66
C GLY A 17 39.95 -21.50 23.77
N GLY A 18 39.55 -21.75 22.52
CA GLY A 18 38.86 -20.77 21.70
C GLY A 18 37.35 -20.96 21.81
N VAL A 19 36.62 -19.94 22.28
CA VAL A 19 35.15 -19.94 22.22
C VAL A 19 34.76 -19.78 20.75
N ARG A 20 34.22 -20.83 20.14
CA ARG A 20 33.53 -20.72 18.85
C ARG A 20 32.20 -20.03 19.09
N ALA A 21 31.95 -18.93 18.37
CA ALA A 21 30.59 -18.50 18.12
C ALA A 21 29.85 -19.65 17.40
N GLU A 22 28.65 -19.99 17.87
CA GLU A 22 27.81 -20.96 17.19
C GLU A 22 27.26 -20.32 15.90
N LYS A 23 27.86 -20.70 14.78
CA LYS A 23 27.38 -20.31 13.45
C LYS A 23 26.03 -21.00 13.24
N ALA A 24 24.96 -20.22 13.26
CA ALA A 24 23.59 -20.70 13.14
C ALA A 24 23.40 -21.58 11.88
N GLU A 25 22.53 -22.57 11.99
CA GLU A 25 22.28 -23.57 10.95
C GLU A 25 21.69 -22.94 9.68
N THR A 26 22.24 -23.34 8.53
CA THR A 26 21.57 -23.18 7.23
C THR A 26 20.42 -24.20 7.10
N ASP A 27 19.45 -23.92 6.23
CA ASP A 27 18.27 -24.74 5.93
C ASP A 27 17.25 -24.90 7.07
N LYS A 28 16.84 -23.75 7.61
CA LYS A 28 15.44 -23.51 8.00
C LYS A 28 14.90 -22.40 7.10
N GLU A 29 13.67 -22.54 6.61
CA GLU A 29 12.95 -21.44 5.96
C GLU A 29 12.93 -20.23 6.89
N ALA A 30 13.15 -19.03 6.36
CA ALA A 30 13.24 -17.85 7.21
C ALA A 30 11.89 -17.60 7.90
N ARG A 31 11.90 -17.29 9.21
CA ARG A 31 10.67 -17.19 10.03
C ARG A 31 9.62 -16.25 9.42
N TRP A 32 10.05 -15.26 8.64
CA TRP A 32 9.16 -14.32 7.98
C TRP A 32 8.32 -14.94 6.85
N HIS A 33 8.72 -16.05 6.22
CA HIS A 33 7.97 -16.72 5.13
C HIS A 33 6.50 -17.00 5.52
N ARG A 34 6.23 -17.25 6.81
CA ARG A 34 4.88 -17.54 7.34
C ARG A 34 3.88 -16.38 7.27
N PHE A 35 4.36 -15.15 7.06
CA PHE A 35 3.53 -13.95 7.01
C PHE A 35 3.10 -13.59 5.57
N ALA A 36 3.82 -14.09 4.56
CA ALA A 36 3.48 -13.87 3.15
C ALA A 36 2.08 -14.43 2.83
N ARG A 37 1.28 -13.67 2.09
CA ARG A 37 -0.16 -13.93 1.89
C ARG A 37 -0.53 -14.49 0.53
N SER A 38 0.32 -14.28 -0.48
CA SER A 38 -0.03 -14.56 -1.87
C SER A 38 -0.21 -16.06 -2.12
N PRO A 39 -1.17 -16.48 -2.95
CA PRO A 39 -1.46 -17.90 -3.15
C PRO A 39 -0.25 -18.72 -3.59
N VAL A 40 -0.13 -19.96 -3.11
CA VAL A 40 0.98 -20.87 -3.47
C VAL A 40 0.97 -21.36 -4.92
N SER A 41 -0.05 -20.99 -5.70
CA SER A 41 -0.19 -21.24 -7.13
C SER A 41 -1.29 -20.36 -7.73
N LYS A 42 -1.23 -20.09 -9.06
CA LYS A 42 -2.25 -19.29 -9.75
C LYS A 42 -3.66 -19.88 -9.71
N VAL A 43 -3.80 -21.21 -9.64
CA VAL A 43 -5.11 -21.88 -9.46
C VAL A 43 -5.50 -21.86 -7.98
N VAL A 44 -6.14 -20.77 -7.56
CA VAL A 44 -6.65 -20.60 -6.19
C VAL A 44 -7.95 -21.38 -6.02
N ARG A 45 -8.24 -21.85 -4.81
CA ARG A 45 -9.49 -22.54 -4.45
C ARG A 45 -10.11 -21.91 -3.21
N PRO A 46 -11.45 -21.91 -3.09
CA PRO A 46 -12.11 -21.46 -1.87
C PRO A 46 -11.77 -22.35 -0.67
N ILE A 47 -11.85 -21.78 0.54
CA ILE A 47 -11.54 -22.50 1.78
C ILE A 47 -12.79 -23.00 2.52
N GLY A 48 -13.96 -22.44 2.24
CA GLY A 48 -15.18 -22.80 2.97
C GLY A 48 -16.48 -22.24 2.40
N ILE A 49 -17.58 -22.61 3.06
CA ILE A 49 -18.95 -22.17 2.77
C ILE A 49 -19.46 -21.38 3.98
N VAL A 50 -20.09 -20.23 3.73
CA VAL A 50 -20.78 -19.46 4.78
C VAL A 50 -22.14 -20.13 5.02
N SER A 51 -22.18 -21.05 6.00
CA SER A 51 -23.34 -21.91 6.31
C SER A 51 -24.64 -21.13 6.44
N ASP A 52 -24.60 -20.02 7.16
CA ASP A 52 -25.78 -19.25 7.56
C ASP A 52 -26.32 -18.39 6.40
N SER A 53 -25.58 -18.32 5.29
CA SER A 53 -26.00 -17.74 4.00
C SER A 53 -26.33 -18.80 2.94
N THR A 54 -26.39 -20.08 3.30
CA THR A 54 -26.86 -21.16 2.42
C THR A 54 -28.37 -21.33 2.60
N ILE A 55 -29.15 -21.02 1.55
CA ILE A 55 -30.62 -20.84 1.61
C ILE A 55 -31.30 -21.67 0.52
N GLY A 56 -32.50 -22.17 0.80
CA GLY A 56 -33.30 -22.95 -0.14
C GLY A 56 -32.79 -24.38 -0.30
N ASN A 57 -33.14 -25.02 -1.42
CA ASN A 57 -32.80 -26.43 -1.65
C ASN A 57 -31.42 -26.59 -2.29
N VAL A 58 -30.39 -26.53 -1.43
CA VAL A 58 -28.98 -26.80 -1.76
C VAL A 58 -28.53 -28.06 -1.03
N SER A 59 -28.10 -29.07 -1.78
CA SER A 59 -27.54 -30.31 -1.21
C SER A 59 -26.02 -30.37 -1.36
N ASN A 60 -25.35 -30.90 -0.34
CA ASN A 60 -23.88 -31.04 -0.27
C ASN A 60 -23.11 -29.75 -0.65
N PRO A 61 -23.32 -28.60 0.03
CA PRO A 61 -22.64 -27.33 -0.32
C PRO A 61 -21.11 -27.39 -0.24
N ASN A 62 -20.55 -28.29 0.58
CA ASN A 62 -19.10 -28.50 0.66
C ASN A 62 -18.48 -29.17 -0.58
N GLY A 63 -19.28 -29.69 -1.52
CA GLY A 63 -18.80 -30.26 -2.79
C GLY A 63 -18.01 -29.27 -3.65
N LEU A 64 -18.33 -27.97 -3.56
CA LEU A 64 -17.55 -26.86 -4.14
C LEU A 64 -16.09 -26.83 -3.64
N ILE A 65 -15.85 -27.28 -2.40
CA ILE A 65 -14.57 -27.22 -1.69
C ILE A 65 -13.84 -28.58 -1.75
N ASP A 66 -14.52 -29.65 -1.32
CA ASP A 66 -13.90 -30.97 -1.11
C ASP A 66 -13.87 -31.85 -2.39
N ARG A 67 -14.70 -31.50 -3.38
CA ARG A 67 -14.79 -32.12 -4.71
C ARG A 67 -15.05 -33.64 -4.69
N ARG A 68 -15.59 -34.18 -3.59
CA ARG A 68 -15.87 -35.64 -3.44
C ARG A 68 -17.18 -36.07 -4.06
N SER A 69 -18.17 -35.20 -4.01
CA SER A 69 -19.46 -35.32 -4.72
C SER A 69 -19.95 -33.92 -5.05
N PRO A 70 -20.76 -33.73 -6.11
CA PRO A 70 -21.23 -32.41 -6.47
C PRO A 70 -22.04 -31.72 -5.37
N THR A 71 -21.99 -30.40 -5.35
CA THR A 71 -23.04 -29.55 -4.76
C THR A 71 -24.19 -29.47 -5.75
N VAL A 72 -25.44 -29.66 -5.31
CA VAL A 72 -26.61 -29.57 -6.20
C VAL A 72 -27.59 -28.53 -5.68
N LEU A 73 -27.81 -27.48 -6.48
CA LEU A 73 -28.86 -26.48 -6.29
C LEU A 73 -30.09 -26.94 -7.10
N SER A 74 -31.31 -26.87 -6.55
CA SER A 74 -32.52 -27.23 -7.32
C SER A 74 -33.77 -26.47 -6.92
N ARG A 75 -34.59 -26.08 -7.91
CA ARG A 75 -35.84 -25.32 -7.73
C ARG A 75 -36.88 -25.82 -8.73
N SER A 76 -38.06 -26.20 -8.26
CA SER A 76 -39.12 -26.80 -9.07
C SER A 76 -40.31 -25.88 -9.35
N ASN A 77 -40.52 -24.85 -8.51
CA ASN A 77 -41.62 -23.90 -8.65
C ASN A 77 -41.20 -22.49 -8.18
N GLU A 78 -42.10 -21.50 -8.32
CA GLU A 78 -41.81 -20.11 -7.95
C GLU A 78 -41.88 -19.85 -6.43
N ASP A 79 -42.70 -20.59 -5.70
CA ASP A 79 -42.84 -20.48 -4.23
C ASP A 79 -41.64 -21.08 -3.47
N ASP A 80 -40.87 -21.97 -4.11
CA ASP A 80 -39.60 -22.50 -3.58
C ASP A 80 -38.61 -21.36 -3.30
N LEU A 81 -38.07 -21.33 -2.07
CA LEU A 81 -36.95 -20.45 -1.70
C LEU A 81 -35.78 -20.62 -2.67
N LEU A 82 -35.30 -19.48 -3.19
CA LEU A 82 -34.22 -19.43 -4.18
C LEU A 82 -32.96 -20.15 -3.67
N PRO A 83 -32.53 -21.27 -4.29
CA PRO A 83 -31.33 -21.98 -3.88
C PRO A 83 -30.11 -21.07 -3.99
N THR A 84 -29.43 -20.87 -2.86
CA THR A 84 -28.34 -19.90 -2.69
C THR A 84 -27.23 -20.54 -1.87
N VAL A 85 -25.98 -20.36 -2.29
CA VAL A 85 -24.79 -20.72 -1.50
C VAL A 85 -23.79 -19.56 -1.55
N VAL A 86 -23.13 -19.29 -0.42
CA VAL A 86 -22.04 -18.30 -0.33
C VAL A 86 -20.73 -19.01 0.00
N VAL A 87 -19.71 -18.70 -0.78
CA VAL A 87 -18.38 -19.32 -0.73
C VAL A 87 -17.36 -18.28 -0.23
N ASP A 88 -16.46 -18.68 0.66
CA ASP A 88 -15.38 -17.85 1.21
C ASP A 88 -14.02 -18.34 0.70
N PHE A 89 -13.23 -17.45 0.07
CA PHE A 89 -11.84 -17.70 -0.31
C PHE A 89 -10.83 -17.44 0.82
N GLY A 90 -11.29 -16.94 1.97
CA GLY A 90 -10.54 -16.79 3.22
C GLY A 90 -9.85 -15.44 3.39
N GLN A 91 -9.54 -14.80 2.27
CA GLN A 91 -8.99 -13.46 2.13
C GLN A 91 -9.49 -12.87 0.80
N ASN A 92 -9.30 -11.57 0.60
CA ASN A 92 -9.46 -10.94 -0.71
C ASN A 92 -8.54 -11.62 -1.74
N MET A 93 -9.04 -11.82 -2.95
CA MET A 93 -8.36 -12.42 -4.10
C MET A 93 -8.66 -11.60 -5.36
N VAL A 94 -7.90 -11.80 -6.44
CA VAL A 94 -8.13 -11.18 -7.76
C VAL A 94 -7.95 -12.18 -8.89
N GLY A 95 -8.81 -12.10 -9.91
CA GLY A 95 -8.67 -12.89 -11.13
C GLY A 95 -10.00 -13.36 -11.72
N ILE A 96 -9.93 -14.44 -12.50
CA ILE A 96 -11.05 -14.97 -13.28
C ILE A 96 -11.60 -16.25 -12.64
N LEU A 97 -12.89 -16.28 -12.32
CA LEU A 97 -13.53 -17.44 -11.70
C LEU A 97 -13.71 -18.59 -12.71
N SER A 98 -13.71 -19.83 -12.22
CA SER A 98 -14.11 -20.99 -13.01
C SER A 98 -14.93 -21.99 -12.19
N ILE A 99 -16.04 -22.45 -12.77
CA ILE A 99 -16.98 -23.40 -12.18
C ILE A 99 -16.90 -24.73 -12.94
N GLU A 100 -16.63 -25.82 -12.23
CA GLU A 100 -16.69 -27.17 -12.80
C GLU A 100 -18.13 -27.72 -12.70
N PHE A 101 -18.83 -27.82 -13.83
CA PHE A 101 -20.17 -28.39 -13.87
C PHE A 101 -20.15 -29.91 -14.11
N SER A 102 -21.03 -30.60 -13.40
CA SER A 102 -21.41 -32.01 -13.60
C SER A 102 -22.79 -32.13 -14.27
N GLY A 103 -23.13 -31.16 -15.13
CA GLY A 103 -24.41 -31.07 -15.82
C GLY A 103 -25.56 -30.42 -15.02
N SER A 104 -26.65 -30.20 -15.74
CA SER A 104 -27.91 -29.61 -15.25
C SER A 104 -29.12 -30.46 -15.67
N GLN A 105 -30.30 -30.14 -15.15
CA GLN A 105 -31.58 -30.70 -15.60
C GLN A 105 -32.60 -29.56 -15.67
N ASN A 106 -33.18 -29.29 -16.84
CA ASN A 106 -34.20 -28.26 -17.00
C ASN A 106 -35.60 -28.80 -16.70
N THR A 107 -36.40 -28.00 -15.98
CA THR A 107 -37.86 -28.21 -15.82
C THR A 107 -38.68 -27.20 -16.63
N SER A 108 -38.02 -26.30 -17.37
CA SER A 108 -38.61 -25.29 -18.25
C SER A 108 -37.99 -25.35 -19.65
N ILE A 109 -38.37 -24.40 -20.53
CA ILE A 109 -37.83 -24.28 -21.89
C ILE A 109 -36.34 -23.90 -21.89
N GLY A 110 -35.90 -23.09 -20.93
CA GLY A 110 -34.51 -22.61 -20.85
C GLY A 110 -33.61 -23.47 -19.97
N LEU A 111 -32.30 -23.37 -20.19
CA LEU A 111 -31.30 -24.01 -19.33
C LEU A 111 -31.37 -23.43 -17.90
N PRO A 112 -31.11 -24.22 -16.84
CA PRO A 112 -31.04 -23.69 -15.48
C PRO A 112 -29.94 -22.63 -15.38
N GLY A 113 -30.31 -21.42 -14.97
CA GLY A 113 -29.40 -20.29 -14.80
C GLY A 113 -28.73 -20.29 -13.43
N LEU A 114 -27.46 -19.87 -13.39
CA LEU A 114 -26.86 -19.35 -12.17
C LEU A 114 -26.59 -17.85 -12.31
N ARG A 115 -26.91 -17.08 -11.25
CA ARG A 115 -26.42 -15.71 -11.06
C ARG A 115 -25.39 -15.65 -9.95
N LEU A 116 -24.30 -14.96 -10.22
CA LEU A 116 -23.19 -14.71 -9.30
C LEU A 116 -23.29 -13.28 -8.73
N ALA A 117 -22.73 -13.08 -7.55
CA ALA A 117 -22.52 -11.78 -6.93
C ALA A 117 -21.25 -11.86 -6.08
N PHE A 118 -20.34 -10.91 -6.24
CA PHE A 118 -19.02 -10.89 -5.63
C PHE A 118 -18.92 -9.79 -4.57
N SER A 119 -18.13 -9.98 -3.52
CA SER A 119 -17.76 -8.87 -2.63
C SER A 119 -16.48 -9.16 -1.86
N GLU A 120 -15.77 -8.09 -1.48
CA GLU A 120 -14.70 -8.15 -0.49
C GLU A 120 -15.22 -8.45 0.93
N THR A 121 -16.50 -8.17 1.23
CA THR A 121 -17.06 -8.26 2.59
C THR A 121 -18.37 -9.03 2.65
N MET A 122 -18.70 -9.58 3.82
CA MET A 122 -20.07 -10.08 4.06
C MET A 122 -21.12 -8.97 4.22
N GLU A 123 -20.73 -7.72 4.49
CA GLU A 123 -21.67 -6.59 4.65
C GLU A 123 -22.29 -6.19 3.30
N TYR A 124 -21.47 -6.07 2.26
CA TYR A 124 -21.90 -5.59 0.94
C TYR A 124 -22.21 -6.70 -0.07
N LEU A 125 -22.10 -7.97 0.31
CA LEU A 125 -22.52 -9.13 -0.48
C LEU A 125 -24.06 -9.24 -0.57
N THR A 126 -24.69 -8.47 -1.46
CA THR A 126 -26.16 -8.40 -1.64
C THR A 126 -26.68 -9.46 -2.64
N ASN A 127 -27.80 -9.18 -3.34
CA ASN A 127 -28.23 -9.94 -4.53
C ASN A 127 -27.60 -9.38 -5.83
N ARG A 128 -26.70 -8.41 -5.68
CA ARG A 128 -25.70 -7.94 -6.63
C ARG A 128 -24.32 -8.03 -5.97
N SER A 129 -23.27 -7.95 -6.77
CA SER A 129 -21.93 -7.61 -6.27
C SER A 129 -21.94 -6.27 -5.54
N ASP A 130 -20.93 -6.01 -4.71
CA ASP A 130 -20.69 -4.70 -4.09
C ASP A 130 -20.25 -3.65 -5.11
N PHE A 131 -19.44 -4.06 -6.10
CA PHE A 131 -19.17 -3.36 -7.35
C PHE A 131 -19.10 -4.35 -8.53
N THR A 132 -19.27 -3.86 -9.76
CA THR A 132 -18.74 -4.54 -10.95
C THR A 132 -18.45 -3.54 -12.08
N ARG A 133 -17.57 -3.90 -13.03
CA ARG A 133 -17.13 -3.01 -14.13
C ARG A 133 -18.32 -2.38 -14.87
N SER A 134 -19.36 -3.17 -15.17
CA SER A 134 -20.57 -2.65 -15.81
C SER A 134 -21.29 -1.58 -15.02
N ASP A 135 -21.13 -1.38 -13.71
CA ASP A 135 -21.84 -0.31 -12.99
C ASP A 135 -21.42 1.09 -13.45
N ASN A 136 -20.13 1.30 -13.71
CA ASN A 136 -19.59 2.54 -14.30
C ASN A 136 -19.81 2.64 -15.82
N ALA A 137 -20.03 1.51 -16.50
CA ALA A 137 -20.26 1.47 -17.94
C ALA A 137 -21.62 2.06 -18.37
N SER A 138 -21.70 2.49 -19.63
CA SER A 138 -22.92 3.01 -20.27
C SER A 138 -23.05 2.57 -21.73
N GLY A 139 -24.26 2.65 -22.29
CA GLY A 139 -24.51 2.21 -23.66
C GLY A 139 -24.24 0.72 -23.83
N ASP A 140 -23.63 0.35 -24.96
CA ASP A 140 -23.34 -1.04 -25.34
C ASP A 140 -22.23 -1.69 -24.49
N GLU A 141 -21.47 -0.91 -23.72
CA GLU A 141 -20.46 -1.44 -22.77
C GLU A 141 -21.05 -1.91 -21.44
N LYS A 142 -22.32 -1.60 -21.15
CA LYS A 142 -23.01 -2.00 -19.91
C LYS A 142 -23.59 -3.41 -20.05
N LEU A 143 -22.73 -4.42 -19.91
CA LEU A 143 -23.08 -5.82 -20.11
C LEU A 143 -23.96 -6.38 -18.99
N THR A 144 -23.66 -6.05 -17.73
CA THR A 144 -24.40 -6.54 -16.57
C THR A 144 -25.09 -5.42 -15.78
N ASN A 145 -25.85 -5.82 -14.76
CA ASN A 145 -26.43 -4.91 -13.77
C ASN A 145 -26.05 -5.38 -12.35
N GLY A 146 -24.75 -5.62 -12.12
CA GLY A 146 -24.20 -6.03 -10.83
C GLY A 146 -24.26 -7.53 -10.57
N THR A 147 -24.36 -8.39 -11.59
CA THR A 147 -24.28 -9.85 -11.44
C THR A 147 -23.87 -10.51 -12.74
N ASP A 148 -22.96 -11.47 -12.65
CA ASP A 148 -22.56 -12.32 -13.77
C ASP A 148 -23.50 -13.53 -13.85
N GLN A 149 -23.71 -14.09 -15.06
CA GLN A 149 -24.73 -15.10 -15.30
C GLN A 149 -24.28 -16.17 -16.28
N VAL A 150 -24.57 -17.43 -15.96
CA VAL A 150 -24.31 -18.60 -16.82
C VAL A 150 -25.57 -19.46 -17.02
N ALA A 151 -25.83 -19.84 -18.28
CA ALA A 151 -26.85 -20.82 -18.66
C ALA A 151 -26.24 -22.23 -18.64
N VAL A 152 -26.57 -23.04 -17.63
CA VAL A 152 -25.81 -24.26 -17.36
C VAL A 152 -26.25 -25.43 -18.25
N LYS A 153 -25.30 -25.91 -19.06
CA LYS A 153 -25.48 -27.01 -20.02
C LYS A 153 -25.64 -28.37 -19.30
N ASP A 154 -26.26 -29.34 -19.96
CA ASP A 154 -26.59 -30.68 -19.42
C ASP A 154 -25.39 -31.65 -19.35
N THR A 155 -24.25 -31.24 -19.92
CA THR A 155 -23.00 -32.00 -19.97
C THR A 155 -21.98 -31.54 -18.92
N ASN A 156 -20.91 -32.32 -18.73
CA ASN A 156 -19.80 -31.91 -17.87
C ASN A 156 -18.87 -30.96 -18.64
N TYR A 157 -18.63 -29.77 -18.10
CA TYR A 157 -17.72 -28.77 -18.65
C TYR A 157 -17.19 -27.84 -17.55
N ILE A 158 -16.11 -27.11 -17.86
CA ILE A 158 -15.69 -25.96 -17.05
C ILE A 158 -16.26 -24.71 -17.72
N TRP A 159 -16.99 -23.90 -16.95
CA TRP A 159 -17.29 -22.52 -17.33
C TRP A 159 -16.24 -21.61 -16.69
N THR A 160 -15.87 -20.57 -17.41
CA THR A 160 -14.88 -19.57 -17.00
C THR A 160 -15.52 -18.20 -17.16
N ASP A 161 -15.34 -17.35 -16.16
CA ASP A 161 -15.98 -16.06 -16.03
C ASP A 161 -15.28 -15.03 -16.92
N LEU A 162 -15.79 -14.81 -18.13
CA LEU A 162 -15.15 -14.00 -19.17
C LEU A 162 -16.05 -12.84 -19.57
N HIS A 163 -15.45 -11.66 -19.70
CA HIS A 163 -16.13 -10.42 -20.08
C HIS A 163 -16.86 -10.58 -21.43
N GLY A 164 -18.20 -10.50 -21.42
CA GLY A 164 -19.01 -10.69 -22.62
C GLY A 164 -20.43 -11.16 -22.34
N CYS A 165 -21.11 -11.62 -23.41
CA CYS A 165 -22.46 -12.19 -23.39
C CYS A 165 -22.57 -13.41 -24.31
N GLU A 166 -23.35 -14.43 -23.94
CA GLU A 166 -23.90 -15.39 -24.92
C GLU A 166 -25.10 -14.73 -25.67
N ASP A 167 -25.64 -15.40 -26.70
CA ASP A 167 -26.84 -14.98 -27.47
C ASP A 167 -27.00 -13.45 -27.71
N SER A 168 -25.91 -12.83 -28.17
CA SER A 168 -25.71 -11.39 -28.44
C SER A 168 -25.74 -10.43 -27.24
N THR A 169 -26.71 -10.51 -26.34
CA THR A 169 -26.94 -9.53 -25.24
C THR A 169 -27.58 -10.19 -24.02
N LYS A 170 -27.26 -11.47 -23.80
CA LYS A 170 -27.95 -12.37 -22.87
C LYS A 170 -26.91 -13.18 -22.12
N VAL A 171 -27.20 -13.57 -20.87
CA VAL A 171 -26.25 -14.43 -20.11
C VAL A 171 -24.85 -13.79 -20.10
N CYS A 172 -24.83 -12.53 -19.65
CA CYS A 172 -23.66 -11.67 -19.65
C CYS A 172 -22.89 -11.77 -18.33
N SER A 173 -21.58 -11.51 -18.40
CA SER A 173 -20.66 -11.49 -17.26
C SER A 173 -19.62 -10.39 -17.45
N ASP A 174 -19.21 -9.72 -16.37
CA ASP A 174 -18.14 -8.73 -16.36
C ASP A 174 -16.74 -9.38 -16.29
N GLY A 175 -16.62 -10.60 -15.75
CA GLY A 175 -15.47 -11.50 -15.93
C GLY A 175 -14.42 -11.51 -14.82
N LEU A 176 -13.48 -10.56 -14.82
CA LEU A 176 -12.47 -10.44 -13.76
C LEU A 176 -13.04 -9.70 -12.56
N HIS A 177 -12.85 -10.24 -11.35
CA HIS A 177 -13.30 -9.61 -10.10
C HIS A 177 -12.20 -9.61 -9.03
N GLY A 178 -12.17 -8.56 -8.21
CA GLY A 178 -11.47 -8.54 -6.93
C GLY A 178 -12.46 -8.74 -5.77
N PHE A 179 -12.34 -9.84 -5.02
CA PHE A 179 -13.33 -10.25 -4.03
C PHE A 179 -12.79 -11.28 -3.03
N ARG A 180 -13.49 -11.46 -1.90
CA ARG A 180 -13.30 -12.58 -0.96
C ARG A 180 -14.45 -13.59 -1.02
N TYR A 181 -15.66 -13.09 -1.19
CA TYR A 181 -16.90 -13.86 -1.13
C TYR A 181 -17.59 -13.89 -2.49
N VAL A 182 -18.13 -15.06 -2.86
CA VAL A 182 -19.03 -15.19 -4.03
C VAL A 182 -20.33 -15.89 -3.63
N LYS A 183 -21.45 -15.28 -4.02
CA LYS A 183 -22.82 -15.78 -3.81
C LYS A 183 -23.38 -16.33 -5.11
N ILE A 184 -23.57 -17.64 -5.15
CA ILE A 184 -24.07 -18.39 -6.30
C ILE A 184 -25.55 -18.73 -6.05
N ARG A 185 -26.44 -18.35 -6.97
CA ARG A 185 -27.89 -18.57 -6.88
C ARG A 185 -28.43 -19.28 -8.11
N LEU A 186 -29.38 -20.22 -7.94
CA LEU A 186 -30.14 -20.82 -9.04
C LEU A 186 -31.25 -19.86 -9.50
N GLU A 187 -30.83 -18.85 -10.26
CA GLU A 187 -31.60 -17.69 -10.69
C GLU A 187 -31.24 -17.34 -12.14
N ALA A 188 -32.20 -16.80 -12.89
CA ALA A 188 -31.99 -16.25 -14.22
C ALA A 188 -32.71 -14.90 -14.36
N ILE A 189 -32.08 -13.97 -15.07
CA ILE A 189 -32.65 -12.67 -15.45
C ILE A 189 -33.83 -12.91 -16.42
N ALA A 190 -35.01 -12.40 -16.08
CA ALA A 190 -36.25 -12.69 -16.81
C ALA A 190 -36.26 -12.19 -18.28
N SER A 191 -35.41 -11.20 -18.64
CA SER A 191 -35.23 -10.76 -20.03
C SER A 191 -34.42 -11.72 -20.89
N ASP A 192 -33.92 -12.81 -20.32
CA ASP A 192 -32.99 -13.74 -20.95
C ASP A 192 -33.62 -15.12 -21.19
N ALA A 193 -34.94 -15.21 -20.97
CA ALA A 193 -35.77 -16.24 -21.57
C ALA A 193 -35.80 -16.07 -23.11
N PRO A 194 -35.81 -17.15 -23.91
CA PRO A 194 -35.94 -18.55 -23.49
C PRO A 194 -34.60 -19.24 -23.19
N TYR A 195 -33.46 -18.56 -23.29
CA TYR A 195 -32.11 -19.16 -23.20
C TYR A 195 -31.83 -19.74 -21.81
N THR A 196 -32.21 -19.02 -20.76
CA THR A 196 -32.01 -19.42 -19.36
C THR A 196 -33.30 -19.30 -18.52
N SER A 197 -33.36 -20.02 -17.40
CA SER A 197 -34.49 -20.00 -16.46
C SER A 197 -34.09 -20.31 -15.02
N SER A 198 -34.85 -19.79 -14.05
CA SER A 198 -34.63 -20.00 -12.60
C SER A 198 -35.09 -21.38 -12.09
N PHE A 199 -35.27 -22.39 -12.95
CA PHE A 199 -35.90 -23.66 -12.60
C PHE A 199 -35.12 -24.87 -13.12
N GLY A 200 -35.16 -25.97 -12.38
CA GLY A 200 -34.44 -27.21 -12.66
C GLY A 200 -33.45 -27.55 -11.54
N SER A 201 -32.32 -28.13 -11.90
CA SER A 201 -31.20 -28.37 -10.99
C SER A 201 -29.85 -28.17 -11.69
N VAL A 202 -28.85 -27.71 -10.94
CA VAL A 202 -27.45 -27.58 -11.38
C VAL A 202 -26.55 -28.35 -10.43
N SER A 203 -25.66 -29.19 -10.99
CA SER A 203 -24.65 -29.94 -10.23
C SER A 203 -23.25 -29.35 -10.46
N ILE A 204 -22.57 -28.97 -9.38
CA ILE A 204 -21.25 -28.33 -9.41
C ILE A 204 -20.23 -29.23 -8.69
N SER A 205 -19.17 -29.65 -9.37
CA SER A 205 -18.13 -30.56 -8.84
C SER A 205 -16.89 -29.86 -8.28
N GLY A 206 -16.79 -28.54 -8.42
CA GLY A 206 -15.69 -27.75 -7.84
C GLY A 206 -15.72 -26.30 -8.29
N LEU A 207 -14.98 -25.46 -7.56
CA LEU A 207 -14.75 -24.05 -7.85
C LEU A 207 -13.24 -23.74 -7.81
N SER A 208 -12.77 -22.84 -8.68
CA SER A 208 -11.44 -22.26 -8.61
C SER A 208 -11.41 -20.84 -9.17
N LEU A 209 -10.33 -20.13 -8.92
CA LEU A 209 -10.01 -18.81 -9.47
C LEU A 209 -8.63 -18.92 -10.14
N GLU A 210 -8.48 -18.40 -11.36
CA GLU A 210 -7.17 -18.21 -11.98
C GLU A 210 -6.67 -16.80 -11.65
N TRP A 211 -5.58 -16.72 -10.88
CA TRP A 211 -4.97 -15.48 -10.40
C TRP A 211 -4.30 -14.71 -11.53
N SER A 212 -4.77 -13.50 -11.82
CA SER A 212 -4.21 -12.64 -12.88
C SER A 212 -2.87 -12.01 -12.45
N ALA A 213 -2.91 -11.28 -11.33
CA ALA A 213 -1.91 -10.33 -10.86
C ALA A 213 -0.55 -10.95 -10.44
N TYR A 214 0.32 -10.10 -9.88
CA TYR A 214 1.62 -10.48 -9.32
C TYR A 214 1.44 -11.54 -8.22
N LEU A 215 2.34 -12.52 -8.20
CA LEU A 215 2.24 -13.68 -7.31
C LEU A 215 3.42 -13.67 -6.34
N GLY A 216 3.32 -12.86 -5.28
CA GLY A 216 4.37 -12.70 -4.27
C GLY A 216 4.55 -13.92 -3.36
N SER A 217 4.99 -15.05 -3.91
CA SER A 217 5.43 -16.21 -3.12
C SER A 217 6.76 -15.90 -2.41
N PRO A 218 7.12 -16.58 -1.30
CA PRO A 218 8.30 -16.23 -0.51
C PRO A 218 9.64 -16.17 -1.28
N ASP A 219 9.77 -16.89 -2.39
CA ASP A 219 10.93 -16.87 -3.28
C ASP A 219 11.01 -15.64 -4.22
N THR A 220 9.96 -14.81 -4.27
CA THR A 220 9.92 -13.54 -5.02
C THR A 220 10.24 -12.31 -4.18
N PHE A 221 10.30 -12.43 -2.85
CA PHE A 221 10.67 -11.33 -1.97
C PHE A 221 12.19 -11.09 -2.04
N THR A 222 12.59 -9.97 -2.62
CA THR A 222 13.98 -9.48 -2.61
C THR A 222 14.27 -8.59 -1.40
N GLY A 223 13.22 -8.02 -0.81
CA GLY A 223 13.23 -7.34 0.49
C GLY A 223 12.20 -7.93 1.45
N TRP A 224 12.45 -7.79 2.75
CA TRP A 224 11.59 -8.34 3.81
C TRP A 224 11.81 -7.62 5.15
N PHE A 225 10.81 -7.69 6.04
CA PHE A 225 10.84 -7.09 7.38
C PHE A 225 10.40 -8.11 8.45
N GLU A 226 11.02 -8.06 9.62
CA GLU A 226 10.61 -8.84 10.79
C GLU A 226 10.97 -8.09 12.08
N CYS A 227 10.07 -8.01 13.06
CA CYS A 227 10.38 -7.42 14.36
C CYS A 227 9.83 -8.23 15.55
N SER A 228 10.12 -7.76 16.77
CA SER A 228 9.66 -8.38 18.02
C SER A 228 8.14 -8.39 18.20
N ASP A 229 7.41 -7.64 17.37
CA ASP A 229 5.95 -7.56 17.32
C ASP A 229 5.44 -8.33 16.09
N ASP A 230 4.79 -9.47 16.32
CA ASP A 230 4.25 -10.34 15.26
C ASP A 230 3.09 -9.65 14.50
N GLU A 231 2.38 -8.68 15.10
CA GLU A 231 1.29 -7.94 14.44
C GLU A 231 1.84 -6.89 13.48
N LEU A 232 2.77 -6.03 13.93
CA LEU A 232 3.46 -5.08 13.04
C LEU A 232 4.18 -5.81 11.90
N THR A 233 4.77 -6.98 12.18
CA THR A 233 5.40 -7.79 11.14
C THR A 233 4.35 -8.29 10.15
N GLN A 234 3.21 -8.83 10.60
CA GLN A 234 2.15 -9.31 9.70
C GLN A 234 1.57 -8.17 8.83
N TRP A 235 1.33 -6.99 9.40
CA TRP A 235 0.77 -5.85 8.65
C TRP A 235 1.70 -5.34 7.53
N TRP A 236 3.01 -5.57 7.63
CA TRP A 236 3.95 -5.33 6.52
C TRP A 236 3.60 -6.21 5.31
N TYR A 237 3.42 -7.52 5.51
CA TYR A 237 3.06 -8.46 4.44
C TYR A 237 1.62 -8.29 3.96
N ASP A 238 0.70 -7.86 4.81
CA ASP A 238 -0.67 -7.48 4.43
C ASP A 238 -0.65 -6.23 3.51
N GLY A 239 0.27 -5.31 3.76
CA GLY A 239 0.55 -4.15 2.91
C GLY A 239 1.13 -4.55 1.55
N VAL A 240 2.16 -5.40 1.52
CA VAL A 240 2.72 -5.93 0.25
C VAL A 240 1.65 -6.67 -0.55
N TYR A 241 0.88 -7.54 0.10
CA TYR A 241 -0.17 -8.31 -0.57
C TYR A 241 -1.26 -7.44 -1.22
N THR A 242 -1.55 -6.29 -0.63
CA THR A 242 -2.48 -5.32 -1.22
C THR A 242 -1.93 -4.73 -2.52
N VAL A 243 -0.60 -4.53 -2.63
CA VAL A 243 0.05 -4.11 -3.90
C VAL A 243 0.20 -5.26 -4.89
N ASP A 244 0.49 -6.48 -4.44
CA ASP A 244 0.48 -7.68 -5.31
C ASP A 244 -0.84 -7.80 -6.08
N MET A 245 -1.96 -7.67 -5.35
CA MET A 245 -3.30 -7.72 -5.91
C MET A 245 -3.61 -6.58 -6.90
N GLY A 246 -2.98 -5.42 -6.73
CA GLY A 246 -3.09 -4.28 -7.65
C GLY A 246 -2.07 -4.30 -8.81
N THR A 247 -1.12 -5.24 -8.84
CA THR A 247 -0.02 -5.25 -9.82
C THR A 247 -0.27 -6.29 -10.90
N ASP A 248 -0.76 -5.87 -12.07
CA ASP A 248 -1.31 -6.76 -13.09
C ASP A 248 -1.12 -6.15 -14.50
N VAL A 249 -1.56 -6.83 -15.57
CA VAL A 249 -1.47 -6.33 -16.95
C VAL A 249 -2.60 -5.34 -17.26
N PHE A 250 -2.29 -4.20 -17.87
CA PHE A 250 -3.28 -3.24 -18.35
C PHE A 250 -3.96 -3.76 -19.62
N LEU A 251 -5.27 -3.97 -19.55
CA LEU A 251 -6.12 -4.45 -20.65
C LEU A 251 -7.43 -3.65 -20.63
N ALA A 252 -7.77 -2.97 -21.73
CA ALA A 252 -8.92 -2.04 -21.80
C ALA A 252 -10.30 -2.64 -21.42
N ASN A 253 -10.45 -3.98 -21.46
CA ASN A 253 -11.68 -4.68 -21.04
C ASN A 253 -11.73 -5.02 -19.54
N GLU A 254 -10.64 -4.81 -18.79
CA GLU A 254 -10.50 -5.11 -17.35
C GLU A 254 -10.26 -3.86 -16.48
N THR A 255 -10.20 -2.68 -17.12
CA THR A 255 -10.06 -1.35 -16.48
C THR A 255 -11.31 -0.49 -16.72
N GLU A 256 -11.32 0.74 -16.20
CA GLU A 256 -12.47 1.64 -16.17
C GLU A 256 -13.08 1.97 -17.55
N PRO A 257 -14.37 1.64 -17.81
CA PRO A 257 -15.05 1.95 -19.08
C PRO A 257 -15.27 3.45 -19.38
N ARG A 258 -15.17 4.36 -18.40
CA ARG A 258 -15.32 5.82 -18.57
C ARG A 258 -14.14 6.49 -19.30
N GLY A 259 -13.40 5.74 -20.11
CA GLY A 259 -12.36 6.25 -21.02
C GLY A 259 -10.94 6.28 -20.46
N ALA A 260 -10.63 5.47 -19.44
CA ALA A 260 -9.29 5.41 -18.84
C ALA A 260 -8.25 4.60 -19.64
N SER A 261 -8.70 3.81 -20.63
CA SER A 261 -7.85 2.99 -21.51
C SER A 261 -6.77 3.81 -22.25
N SER A 262 -5.49 3.64 -21.88
CA SER A 262 -4.35 4.22 -22.62
C SER A 262 -3.71 3.22 -23.61
N PRO A 263 -3.63 3.54 -24.92
CA PRO A 263 -2.92 2.73 -25.91
C PRO A 263 -1.41 2.56 -25.66
N THR A 264 -0.81 3.39 -24.79
CA THR A 264 0.60 3.27 -24.39
C THR A 264 0.80 2.47 -23.09
N LEU A 265 -0.27 2.02 -22.45
CA LEU A 265 -0.26 1.05 -21.34
C LEU A 265 -0.73 -0.35 -21.76
N GLU A 266 -1.63 -0.46 -22.74
CA GLU A 266 -2.19 -1.74 -23.22
C GLU A 266 -1.13 -2.85 -23.40
N GLY A 267 -1.32 -3.96 -22.68
CA GLY A 267 -0.42 -5.12 -22.68
C GLY A 267 0.85 -4.99 -21.84
N LYS A 268 1.06 -3.87 -21.13
CA LYS A 268 2.15 -3.71 -20.14
C LYS A 268 1.67 -4.06 -18.73
N GLN A 269 2.60 -4.44 -17.85
CA GLN A 269 2.32 -4.47 -16.41
C GLN A 269 2.25 -3.04 -15.85
N VAL A 270 1.28 -2.82 -14.96
CA VAL A 270 1.04 -1.55 -14.26
C VAL A 270 0.78 -1.80 -12.77
N LEU A 271 0.64 -0.73 -11.99
CA LEU A 271 0.12 -0.77 -10.62
C LEU A 271 -1.22 -0.01 -10.63
N PHE A 272 -2.29 -0.71 -10.26
CA PHE A 272 -3.66 -0.19 -10.15
C PHE A 272 -3.99 0.29 -8.74
N ASP A 273 -4.97 1.19 -8.63
CA ASP A 273 -5.56 1.65 -7.36
C ASP A 273 -6.02 0.50 -6.47
N GLY A 274 -6.75 -0.47 -7.04
CA GLY A 274 -7.23 -1.63 -6.31
C GLY A 274 -7.66 -2.79 -7.21
N ALA A 275 -7.99 -3.91 -6.57
CA ALA A 275 -8.34 -5.15 -7.28
C ALA A 275 -9.82 -5.25 -7.70
N LYS A 276 -10.74 -4.63 -6.94
CA LYS A 276 -12.20 -4.80 -7.10
C LYS A 276 -12.79 -3.91 -8.20
N ARG A 277 -12.51 -2.61 -8.13
CA ARG A 277 -13.26 -1.55 -8.81
C ARG A 277 -12.31 -0.55 -9.44
N ASP A 278 -12.81 0.17 -10.45
CA ASP A 278 -12.09 1.08 -11.35
C ASP A 278 -10.89 0.41 -12.09
N ARG A 279 -9.92 -0.19 -11.38
CA ARG A 279 -8.70 -0.83 -11.91
C ARG A 279 -7.97 0.15 -12.83
N ASP A 280 -7.64 1.29 -12.26
CA ASP A 280 -6.98 2.40 -12.96
C ASP A 280 -5.62 2.70 -12.33
N PRO A 281 -4.58 3.00 -13.13
CA PRO A 281 -3.24 3.31 -12.64
C PRO A 281 -3.17 4.76 -12.14
N TYR A 282 -3.90 5.05 -11.07
CA TYR A 282 -3.95 6.37 -10.44
C TYR A 282 -2.56 6.77 -9.91
N VAL A 283 -2.12 7.98 -10.27
CA VAL A 283 -0.76 8.45 -9.98
C VAL A 283 -0.51 8.74 -8.49
N GLY A 284 -1.57 9.12 -7.75
CA GLY A 284 -1.47 9.44 -6.33
C GLY A 284 -1.05 8.24 -5.50
N ASP A 285 -1.61 7.07 -5.81
CA ASP A 285 -1.30 5.78 -5.23
C ASP A 285 0.17 5.43 -5.32
N LEU A 286 0.81 5.76 -6.44
CA LEU A 286 2.23 5.46 -6.67
C LEU A 286 3.15 6.13 -5.63
N ALA A 287 2.72 7.22 -4.99
CA ALA A 287 3.47 7.85 -3.90
C ALA A 287 3.61 6.98 -2.64
N VAL A 288 2.85 5.88 -2.55
CA VAL A 288 2.91 4.89 -1.44
C VAL A 288 3.08 3.47 -1.97
N ALA A 289 2.26 3.06 -2.95
CA ALA A 289 2.22 1.71 -3.50
C ALA A 289 3.49 1.34 -4.27
N ALA A 290 4.11 2.29 -4.98
CA ALA A 290 5.38 2.03 -5.67
C ALA A 290 6.52 1.74 -4.68
N LEU A 291 6.60 2.52 -3.59
CA LEU A 291 7.56 2.30 -2.51
C LEU A 291 7.39 0.90 -1.90
N THR A 292 6.15 0.44 -1.72
CA THR A 292 5.85 -0.94 -1.29
C THR A 292 6.42 -1.98 -2.25
N SER A 293 6.20 -1.82 -3.57
CA SER A 293 6.70 -2.74 -4.60
C SER A 293 8.23 -2.74 -4.71
N TYR A 294 8.86 -1.57 -4.62
CA TYR A 294 10.33 -1.42 -4.60
C TYR A 294 10.92 -2.14 -3.39
N LEU A 295 10.33 -1.96 -2.19
CA LEU A 295 10.88 -2.45 -0.92
C LEU A 295 10.66 -3.94 -0.65
N SER A 296 9.78 -4.61 -1.40
CA SER A 296 9.48 -6.05 -1.24
C SER A 296 10.01 -6.90 -2.40
N HIS A 297 9.89 -6.44 -3.65
CA HIS A 297 10.11 -7.27 -4.84
C HIS A 297 11.14 -6.70 -5.83
N ASP A 298 11.71 -5.52 -5.59
CA ASP A 298 12.54 -4.77 -6.58
C ASP A 298 11.78 -4.52 -7.91
N PHE A 299 10.44 -4.59 -7.88
CA PHE A 299 9.61 -4.66 -9.07
C PHE A 299 9.13 -3.28 -9.52
N ALA A 300 10.05 -2.51 -10.11
CA ALA A 300 9.78 -1.14 -10.51
C ALA A 300 9.11 -0.97 -11.89
N GLU A 301 8.95 -2.04 -12.68
CA GLU A 301 8.41 -1.96 -14.04
C GLU A 301 6.95 -1.47 -14.08
N SER A 302 6.10 -1.98 -13.18
CA SER A 302 4.70 -1.56 -13.04
C SER A 302 4.57 -0.04 -12.86
N THR A 303 5.36 0.54 -11.96
CA THR A 303 5.34 1.98 -11.69
C THR A 303 5.98 2.77 -12.85
N ARG A 304 7.14 2.31 -13.38
CA ARG A 304 7.80 2.97 -14.51
C ARG A 304 6.85 3.12 -15.69
N ASN A 305 6.13 2.05 -16.06
CA ASN A 305 5.25 2.05 -17.22
C ASN A 305 4.14 3.12 -17.12
N VAL A 306 3.59 3.35 -15.93
CA VAL A 306 2.59 4.42 -15.67
C VAL A 306 3.25 5.80 -15.73
N LEU A 307 4.40 5.99 -15.07
CA LEU A 307 5.10 7.28 -15.08
C LEU A 307 5.60 7.67 -16.49
N GLU A 308 5.98 6.71 -17.33
CA GLU A 308 6.30 6.93 -18.75
C GLU A 308 5.09 7.43 -19.54
N ASP A 309 3.91 6.83 -19.35
CA ASP A 309 2.68 7.26 -20.03
C ASP A 309 2.33 8.72 -19.69
N LEU A 310 2.38 9.07 -18.40
CA LEU A 310 2.12 10.43 -17.94
C LEU A 310 3.13 11.45 -18.47
N ALA A 311 4.40 11.07 -18.60
CA ALA A 311 5.43 11.93 -19.17
C ALA A 311 5.28 12.11 -20.69
N LEU A 312 4.87 11.06 -21.42
CA LEU A 312 4.52 11.13 -22.84
C LEU A 312 3.26 11.97 -23.10
N HIS A 313 2.34 12.02 -22.14
CA HIS A 313 1.10 12.80 -22.19
C HIS A 313 1.17 14.16 -21.48
N GLN A 314 2.37 14.70 -21.19
CA GLN A 314 2.52 16.05 -20.64
C GLN A 314 1.89 17.12 -21.55
N ARG A 315 1.02 17.95 -20.98
CA ARG A 315 0.31 19.03 -21.69
C ARG A 315 1.25 20.10 -22.26
N ASP A 316 0.74 20.89 -23.21
CA ASP A 316 1.42 22.05 -23.80
C ASP A 316 1.84 23.10 -22.75
N ASP A 317 1.11 23.23 -21.64
CA ASP A 317 1.41 24.14 -20.52
C ASP A 317 2.33 23.53 -19.45
N GLY A 318 2.94 22.37 -19.72
CA GLY A 318 3.88 21.70 -18.82
C GLY A 318 3.22 20.86 -17.72
N TRP A 319 1.89 20.82 -17.65
CA TRP A 319 1.19 20.01 -16.65
C TRP A 319 1.34 18.51 -16.90
N ILE A 320 1.64 17.79 -15.83
CA ILE A 320 1.37 16.35 -15.65
C ILE A 320 0.51 16.18 -14.39
N PRO A 321 -0.27 15.09 -14.27
CA PRO A 321 -0.81 14.68 -12.98
C PRO A 321 0.31 14.57 -11.91
N PRO A 322 0.04 14.88 -10.63
CA PRO A 322 1.08 14.90 -9.59
C PRO A 322 1.78 13.53 -9.44
N ALA A 323 3.06 13.44 -9.84
CA ALA A 323 3.78 12.19 -10.03
C ALA A 323 5.17 12.19 -9.37
N SER A 324 5.53 11.11 -8.67
CA SER A 324 6.90 10.91 -8.18
C SER A 324 7.80 10.23 -9.22
N ILE A 325 8.21 11.01 -10.21
CA ILE A 325 9.30 10.66 -11.14
C ILE A 325 10.63 10.41 -10.39
N ILE A 326 10.82 11.04 -9.23
CA ILE A 326 12.09 11.09 -8.51
C ILE A 326 12.30 9.83 -7.67
N ASP A 327 11.28 9.32 -6.96
CA ASP A 327 11.44 8.10 -6.13
C ASP A 327 11.82 6.89 -6.97
N LEU A 328 11.26 6.74 -8.18
CA LEU A 328 11.67 5.70 -9.12
C LEU A 328 13.19 5.73 -9.35
N VAL A 329 13.77 6.91 -9.59
CA VAL A 329 15.21 7.06 -9.85
C VAL A 329 16.03 6.85 -8.57
N MET A 330 15.54 7.34 -7.42
CA MET A 330 16.23 7.21 -6.13
C MET A 330 16.36 5.74 -5.69
N TYR A 331 15.31 4.93 -5.87
CA TYR A 331 15.34 3.50 -5.53
C TYR A 331 16.00 2.65 -6.63
N THR A 332 15.65 2.82 -7.91
CA THR A 332 16.14 1.95 -9.01
C THR A 332 17.50 2.35 -9.58
N GLY A 333 18.05 3.50 -9.21
CA GLY A 333 19.31 4.00 -9.78
C GLY A 333 19.25 4.35 -11.27
N ASN A 334 18.05 4.38 -11.87
CA ASN A 334 17.87 4.56 -13.31
C ASN A 334 18.05 6.04 -13.73
N THR A 335 19.30 6.50 -13.75
CA THR A 335 19.64 7.87 -14.16
C THR A 335 19.34 8.14 -15.63
N SER A 336 19.33 7.12 -16.51
CA SER A 336 18.92 7.29 -17.90
C SER A 336 17.43 7.62 -18.05
N TYR A 337 16.57 7.19 -17.13
CA TYR A 337 15.18 7.60 -17.07
C TYR A 337 15.07 9.08 -16.68
N ALA A 338 15.82 9.52 -15.66
CA ALA A 338 15.89 10.92 -15.26
C ALA A 338 16.35 11.83 -16.40
N GLU A 339 17.39 11.43 -17.14
CA GLU A 339 17.90 12.18 -18.30
C GLU A 339 16.91 12.18 -19.49
N THR A 340 16.12 11.12 -19.67
CA THR A 340 15.09 11.04 -20.73
C THR A 340 13.92 11.99 -20.47
N TYR A 341 13.55 12.18 -19.19
CA TYR A 341 12.39 12.97 -18.78
C TYR A 341 12.76 14.26 -18.02
N TRP A 342 14.02 14.73 -18.12
CA TRP A 342 14.45 15.95 -17.42
C TRP A 342 13.70 17.19 -17.92
N ASP A 343 13.46 17.29 -19.22
CA ASP A 343 12.68 18.39 -19.80
C ASP A 343 11.21 18.34 -19.32
N THR A 344 10.64 17.14 -19.08
CA THR A 344 9.31 16.99 -18.46
C THR A 344 9.30 17.59 -17.04
N LEU A 345 10.34 17.30 -16.25
CA LEU A 345 10.51 17.82 -14.88
C LEU A 345 10.73 19.34 -14.87
N ILE A 346 11.55 19.86 -15.78
CA ILE A 346 11.76 21.31 -15.98
C ILE A 346 10.45 22.00 -16.31
N ARG A 347 9.67 21.50 -17.28
CA ARG A 347 8.41 22.13 -17.69
C ARG A 347 7.39 22.17 -16.56
N VAL A 348 7.26 21.13 -15.73
CA VAL A 348 6.32 21.18 -14.60
C VAL A 348 6.82 22.10 -13.47
N LEU A 349 8.12 22.04 -13.11
CA LEU A 349 8.68 22.81 -11.98
C LEU A 349 9.00 24.28 -12.29
N ASP A 350 9.38 24.61 -13.52
CA ASP A 350 9.81 25.96 -13.93
C ASP A 350 8.83 26.69 -14.87
N GLU A 351 7.89 26.00 -15.53
CA GLU A 351 6.83 26.63 -16.35
C GLU A 351 5.46 26.54 -15.67
N TYR A 352 4.93 25.32 -15.46
CA TYR A 352 3.56 25.13 -14.97
C TYR A 352 3.35 25.71 -13.58
N TYR A 353 4.10 25.26 -12.56
CA TYR A 353 3.90 25.72 -11.19
C TYR A 353 4.15 27.24 -11.02
N PRO A 354 5.21 27.84 -11.59
CA PRO A 354 5.38 29.29 -11.58
C PRO A 354 4.25 30.07 -12.29
N SER A 355 3.69 29.55 -13.39
CA SER A 355 2.54 30.21 -14.05
C SER A 355 1.24 30.18 -13.23
N ASN A 356 1.11 29.21 -12.31
CA ASN A 356 0.01 29.09 -11.34
C ASN A 356 0.36 29.65 -9.94
N THR A 357 1.48 30.37 -9.80
CA THR A 357 1.88 31.03 -8.56
C THR A 357 1.30 32.45 -8.47
N ASN A 358 0.58 32.75 -7.40
CA ASN A 358 0.05 34.08 -7.15
C ASN A 358 1.17 35.02 -6.65
N ASN A 359 1.57 35.96 -7.50
CA ASN A 359 2.64 36.95 -7.25
C ASN A 359 2.46 37.81 -5.97
N ALA A 360 1.25 37.91 -5.42
CA ALA A 360 1.00 38.66 -4.19
C ALA A 360 1.17 37.82 -2.90
N THR A 361 1.15 36.49 -3.00
CA THR A 361 1.33 35.57 -1.88
C THR A 361 2.64 34.77 -1.95
N GLY A 362 3.20 34.57 -3.15
CA GLY A 362 4.35 33.68 -3.37
C GLY A 362 3.99 32.19 -3.35
N LEU A 363 2.70 31.86 -3.50
CA LEU A 363 2.15 30.50 -3.36
C LEU A 363 1.35 30.08 -4.59
N LEU A 364 1.29 28.78 -4.85
CA LEU A 364 0.35 28.17 -5.79
C LEU A 364 -1.09 28.47 -5.39
N ASP A 365 -1.92 28.84 -6.36
CA ASP A 365 -3.27 29.33 -6.15
C ASP A 365 -4.27 28.51 -7.01
N LYS A 366 -5.06 27.63 -6.37
CA LYS A 366 -6.05 26.81 -7.07
C LYS A 366 -7.27 27.64 -7.45
N THR A 367 -7.42 27.92 -8.74
CA THR A 367 -8.66 28.55 -9.24
C THR A 367 -9.82 27.56 -9.15
N ALA A 368 -11.04 28.07 -8.96
CA ALA A 368 -12.24 27.22 -8.91
C ALA A 368 -12.50 26.46 -10.23
N ASP A 369 -11.99 27.00 -11.34
CA ASP A 369 -12.17 26.47 -12.69
C ASP A 369 -11.04 25.52 -13.14
N MET A 370 -10.12 25.11 -12.26
CA MET A 370 -8.99 24.22 -12.61
C MET A 370 -9.41 22.83 -13.15
N GLY A 371 -10.68 22.45 -13.01
CA GLY A 371 -11.29 21.29 -13.70
C GLY A 371 -10.91 19.91 -13.15
N TYR A 372 -9.76 19.77 -12.52
CA TYR A 372 -9.31 18.52 -11.89
C TYR A 372 -9.81 18.40 -10.43
N GLY A 373 -10.18 17.18 -10.05
CA GLY A 373 -10.51 16.85 -8.66
C GLY A 373 -9.28 16.97 -7.74
N ASP A 374 -9.54 17.24 -6.46
CA ASP A 374 -8.59 16.87 -5.41
C ASP A 374 -8.82 15.39 -5.03
N TYR A 375 -7.88 14.77 -4.30
CA TYR A 375 -8.19 13.49 -3.66
C TYR A 375 -9.35 13.69 -2.66
N ALA A 376 -10.19 12.66 -2.49
CA ALA A 376 -11.47 12.76 -1.77
C ALA A 376 -12.38 13.93 -2.23
N PHE A 377 -12.20 14.42 -3.48
CA PHE A 377 -13.01 15.46 -4.13
C PHE A 377 -13.16 16.78 -3.35
N LEU A 378 -12.14 17.14 -2.56
CA LEU A 378 -12.20 18.27 -1.63
C LEU A 378 -12.46 19.63 -2.32
N PRO A 379 -13.36 20.49 -1.78
CA PRO A 379 -13.79 21.76 -2.39
C PRO A 379 -12.76 22.91 -2.21
N ARG A 380 -11.48 22.58 -2.26
CA ARG A 380 -10.33 23.46 -2.07
C ARG A 380 -10.16 24.47 -3.22
N SER A 381 -9.84 25.71 -2.86
CA SER A 381 -9.49 26.81 -3.79
C SER A 381 -8.61 27.84 -3.09
N GLY A 382 -7.93 28.71 -3.84
CA GLY A 382 -6.98 29.68 -3.29
C GLY A 382 -5.60 29.08 -3.00
N PRO A 383 -4.77 29.76 -2.19
CA PRO A 383 -3.52 29.21 -1.66
C PRO A 383 -3.78 28.12 -0.61
N VAL A 384 -3.79 26.87 -1.08
CA VAL A 384 -3.99 25.64 -0.28
C VAL A 384 -2.66 25.14 0.26
N THR A 385 -2.63 24.72 1.53
CA THR A 385 -1.42 24.26 2.21
C THR A 385 -0.86 22.99 1.60
N TYR A 386 -1.71 21.99 1.32
CA TYR A 386 -1.34 20.72 0.69
C TYR A 386 -0.50 20.88 -0.59
N TYR A 387 -1.01 21.59 -1.61
CA TYR A 387 -0.28 21.76 -2.87
C TYR A 387 1.04 22.52 -2.70
N ASN A 388 1.08 23.51 -1.80
CA ASN A 388 2.28 24.30 -1.57
C ASN A 388 3.34 23.52 -0.78
N ALA A 389 2.94 22.71 0.21
CA ALA A 389 3.83 21.79 0.90
C ALA A 389 4.38 20.71 -0.05
N LEU A 390 3.54 20.13 -0.90
CA LEU A 390 3.97 19.22 -1.97
C LEU A 390 4.94 19.89 -2.95
N TYR A 391 4.72 21.15 -3.33
CA TYR A 391 5.62 21.86 -4.25
C TYR A 391 6.98 22.14 -3.61
N VAL A 392 7.04 22.49 -2.31
CA VAL A 392 8.31 22.56 -1.56
C VAL A 392 8.99 21.19 -1.53
N HIS A 393 8.25 20.11 -1.24
CA HIS A 393 8.80 18.74 -1.21
C HIS A 393 9.38 18.33 -2.58
N ALA A 394 8.63 18.54 -3.67
CA ALA A 394 9.04 18.24 -5.03
C ALA A 394 10.26 19.05 -5.48
N LEU A 395 10.34 20.35 -5.16
CA LEU A 395 11.50 21.18 -5.44
C LEU A 395 12.75 20.73 -4.66
N SER A 396 12.60 20.34 -3.39
CA SER A 396 13.70 19.83 -2.57
C SER A 396 14.23 18.47 -3.08
N TYR A 397 13.34 17.53 -3.41
CA TYR A 397 13.71 16.23 -3.99
C TYR A 397 14.32 16.39 -5.39
N ALA A 398 13.80 17.31 -6.20
CA ALA A 398 14.38 17.62 -7.51
C ALA A 398 15.78 18.26 -7.38
N SER A 399 16.02 19.08 -6.35
CA SER A 399 17.36 19.60 -6.04
C SER A 399 18.34 18.48 -5.69
N GLN A 400 17.96 17.56 -4.80
CA GLN A 400 18.78 16.41 -4.42
C GLN A 400 19.14 15.54 -5.64
N LEU A 401 18.16 15.27 -6.52
CA LEU A 401 18.41 14.54 -7.75
C LEU A 401 19.34 15.33 -8.69
N ALA A 402 19.13 16.63 -8.88
CA ALA A 402 19.97 17.49 -9.70
C ALA A 402 21.43 17.52 -9.21
N GLU A 403 21.66 17.64 -7.90
CA GLU A 403 23.00 17.56 -7.29
C GLU A 403 23.66 16.21 -7.59
N SER A 404 22.92 15.10 -7.47
CA SER A 404 23.43 13.75 -7.75
C SER A 404 23.79 13.53 -9.24
N LEU A 405 23.23 14.33 -10.14
CA LEU A 405 23.48 14.30 -11.59
C LEU A 405 24.45 15.41 -12.07
N GLY A 406 24.98 16.24 -11.16
CA GLY A 406 25.88 17.36 -11.50
C GLY A 406 25.20 18.53 -12.22
N ARG A 407 23.91 18.75 -11.93
CA ARG A 407 23.05 19.79 -12.52
C ARG A 407 22.90 20.97 -11.54
N ASP A 408 24.03 21.51 -11.09
CA ASP A 408 24.16 22.46 -9.98
C ASP A 408 23.29 23.73 -10.10
N ASP A 409 23.06 24.22 -11.32
CA ASP A 409 22.19 25.38 -11.61
C ASP A 409 20.68 25.07 -11.45
N ASP A 410 20.27 23.81 -11.68
CA ASP A 410 18.89 23.34 -11.44
C ASP A 410 18.67 23.15 -9.94
N ALA A 411 19.63 22.50 -9.26
CA ALA A 411 19.63 22.36 -7.81
C ALA A 411 19.55 23.71 -7.07
N SER A 412 20.48 24.63 -7.40
CA SER A 412 20.54 25.96 -6.78
C SER A 412 19.25 26.76 -7.01
N ARG A 413 18.59 26.59 -8.16
CA ARG A 413 17.32 27.24 -8.50
C ARG A 413 16.15 26.66 -7.73
N TRP A 414 16.02 25.33 -7.67
CA TRP A 414 14.88 24.66 -7.04
C TRP A 414 14.95 24.72 -5.51
N SER A 415 16.11 24.48 -4.89
CA SER A 415 16.31 24.67 -3.44
C SER A 415 16.00 26.10 -2.98
N SER A 416 16.47 27.12 -3.72
CA SER A 416 16.15 28.52 -3.44
C SER A 416 14.65 28.82 -3.53
N ARG A 417 13.94 28.17 -4.48
CA ARG A 417 12.48 28.32 -4.61
C ARG A 417 11.72 27.58 -3.50
N ALA A 418 12.17 26.37 -3.12
CA ALA A 418 11.59 25.61 -2.02
C ALA A 418 11.61 26.42 -0.71
N ALA A 419 12.76 27.03 -0.39
CA ALA A 419 12.90 27.93 0.75
C ALA A 419 11.97 29.16 0.64
N ALA A 420 11.80 29.77 -0.54
CA ALA A 420 10.92 30.92 -0.72
C ALA A 420 9.43 30.56 -0.51
N VAL A 421 8.97 29.44 -1.10
CA VAL A 421 7.58 28.97 -0.97
C VAL A 421 7.28 28.52 0.46
N GLY A 422 8.20 27.83 1.14
CA GLY A 422 8.04 27.44 2.54
C GLY A 422 7.91 28.64 3.49
N ASN A 423 8.74 29.67 3.31
CA ASN A 423 8.64 30.91 4.08
C ASN A 423 7.30 31.65 3.81
N ALA A 424 6.83 31.66 2.56
CA ALA A 424 5.54 32.23 2.21
C ALA A 424 4.36 31.45 2.83
N LEU A 425 4.46 30.12 2.90
CA LEU A 425 3.43 29.24 3.45
C LEU A 425 3.30 29.42 4.96
N MET A 426 4.42 29.42 5.69
CA MET A 426 4.48 29.79 7.12
C MET A 426 3.91 31.19 7.38
N SER A 427 4.22 32.16 6.51
CA SER A 427 3.78 33.55 6.68
C SER A 427 2.28 33.78 6.43
N ARG A 428 1.60 32.87 5.73
CA ARG A 428 0.18 33.04 5.34
C ARG A 428 -0.77 32.05 6.00
N ASN A 429 -0.46 30.75 5.97
CA ASN A 429 -1.43 29.69 6.26
C ASN A 429 -1.28 29.08 7.67
N PHE A 430 -0.26 29.46 8.45
CA PHE A 430 -0.04 28.93 9.80
C PHE A 430 -0.95 29.62 10.84
N ASP A 431 -1.84 28.87 11.48
CA ASP A 431 -2.65 29.32 12.62
C ASP A 431 -1.85 29.24 13.92
N GLY A 432 -1.18 30.35 14.25
CA GLY A 432 -0.47 30.52 15.52
C GLY A 432 -1.36 30.54 16.77
N SER A 433 -2.69 30.38 16.67
CA SER A 433 -3.59 30.24 17.81
C SER A 433 -3.83 28.78 18.23
N VAL A 434 -3.65 27.82 17.31
CA VAL A 434 -3.72 26.37 17.60
C VAL A 434 -2.40 25.62 17.36
N GLY A 435 -1.47 26.20 16.60
CA GLY A 435 -0.17 25.59 16.29
C GLY A 435 -0.20 24.66 15.06
N ALA A 436 -1.07 24.92 14.09
CA ALA A 436 -1.24 24.10 12.88
C ALA A 436 -1.47 24.97 11.64
N PHE A 437 -1.32 24.41 10.44
CA PHE A 437 -1.69 25.08 9.20
C PHE A 437 -3.18 24.92 8.91
N TYR A 438 -3.86 26.02 8.61
CA TYR A 438 -5.15 25.99 7.94
C TYR A 438 -5.02 25.18 6.64
N ASP A 439 -6.08 24.48 6.25
CA ASP A 439 -6.13 23.80 4.94
C ASP A 439 -5.91 24.79 3.78
N GLY A 440 -6.56 25.95 3.88
CA GLY A 440 -6.55 27.02 2.88
C GLY A 440 -7.94 27.33 2.36
N GLY A 441 -8.03 28.36 1.53
CA GLY A 441 -9.29 28.78 0.89
C GLY A 441 -10.39 29.29 1.82
N PRO A 442 -11.51 29.79 1.26
CA PRO A 442 -12.68 30.16 2.04
C PRO A 442 -13.48 28.94 2.50
N CYS A 443 -14.21 29.06 3.63
CA CYS A 443 -15.27 28.10 3.96
C CYS A 443 -16.38 28.16 2.90
N PRO A 444 -17.27 27.15 2.81
CA PRO A 444 -18.43 27.20 1.90
C PRO A 444 -19.26 28.50 2.06
N GLY A 445 -19.36 29.27 0.97
CA GLY A 445 -20.03 30.59 0.96
C GLY A 445 -19.19 31.77 1.47
N GLY A 446 -17.92 31.55 1.84
CA GLY A 446 -16.96 32.60 2.21
C GLY A 446 -16.42 33.39 1.01
N GLY A 447 -15.77 34.52 1.30
CA GLY A 447 -15.18 35.39 0.27
C GLY A 447 -13.79 34.91 -0.18
N THR A 448 -13.51 34.99 -1.48
CA THR A 448 -12.23 34.58 -2.08
C THR A 448 -11.02 35.18 -1.34
N GLY A 449 -10.02 34.34 -1.07
CA GLY A 449 -8.76 34.75 -0.45
C GLY A 449 -8.74 34.80 1.09
N THR A 450 -9.89 34.60 1.76
CA THR A 450 -9.91 34.28 3.21
C THR A 450 -9.35 32.88 3.47
N LEU A 451 -9.18 32.54 4.74
CA LEU A 451 -8.84 31.20 5.22
C LEU A 451 -10.03 30.65 6.02
N CYS A 452 -10.38 29.39 5.81
CA CYS A 452 -11.39 28.69 6.60
C CYS A 452 -10.76 28.18 7.90
N ASN A 453 -11.52 28.23 9.00
CA ASN A 453 -11.08 27.68 10.28
C ASN A 453 -11.24 26.14 10.30
N VAL A 454 -10.43 25.49 9.47
CA VAL A 454 -10.27 24.03 9.35
C VAL A 454 -8.82 23.71 9.04
N HIS A 455 -8.35 22.58 9.52
CA HIS A 455 -6.99 22.07 9.38
C HIS A 455 -7.07 20.67 8.79
N ALA A 456 -6.16 20.34 7.87
CA ALA A 456 -6.14 19.08 7.13
C ALA A 456 -4.83 18.30 7.38
N GLN A 457 -4.91 16.97 7.42
CA GLN A 457 -3.81 16.08 7.79
C GLN A 457 -2.64 16.18 6.80
N ASP A 458 -2.96 16.26 5.51
CA ASP A 458 -2.03 16.28 4.38
C ASP A 458 -1.13 17.53 4.40
N GLY A 459 -1.72 18.73 4.41
CA GLY A 459 -0.97 19.99 4.43
C GLY A 459 -0.09 20.13 5.67
N ASN A 460 -0.55 19.63 6.82
CA ASN A 460 0.21 19.66 8.07
C ASN A 460 1.37 18.65 8.08
N ALA A 461 1.11 17.38 7.72
CA ALA A 461 2.13 16.34 7.69
C ALA A 461 3.19 16.57 6.61
N ILE A 462 2.76 16.96 5.41
CA ILE A 462 3.67 17.18 4.27
C ILE A 462 4.49 18.45 4.47
N ALA A 463 3.99 19.48 5.17
CA ALA A 463 4.82 20.64 5.54
C ALA A 463 6.01 20.25 6.44
N ILE A 464 5.81 19.32 7.38
CA ILE A 464 6.89 18.76 8.22
C ILE A 464 7.87 17.99 7.34
N LEU A 465 7.39 17.06 6.50
CA LEU A 465 8.24 16.25 5.61
C LEU A 465 8.95 17.05 4.50
N ALA A 466 8.44 18.23 4.16
CA ALA A 466 9.04 19.16 3.22
C ALA A 466 10.07 20.11 3.86
N GLY A 467 10.26 20.06 5.18
CA GLY A 467 11.19 20.94 5.92
C GLY A 467 10.71 22.38 6.05
N VAL A 468 9.39 22.62 5.98
CA VAL A 468 8.79 23.97 6.15
C VAL A 468 8.80 24.41 7.63
N THR A 469 8.84 23.46 8.57
CA THR A 469 8.74 23.66 10.02
C THR A 469 9.99 23.18 10.76
N ASP A 470 10.30 23.82 11.90
CA ASP A 470 11.34 23.33 12.83
C ASP A 470 10.81 22.23 13.76
N ASP A 471 11.70 21.49 14.44
CA ASP A 471 11.32 20.39 15.36
C ASP A 471 10.25 20.79 16.38
N LYS A 472 10.28 22.04 16.87
CA LYS A 472 9.31 22.58 17.82
C LYS A 472 7.94 22.74 17.16
N THR A 473 7.87 23.39 16.01
CA THR A 473 6.62 23.64 15.29
C THR A 473 6.02 22.32 14.80
N SER A 474 6.85 21.41 14.28
CA SER A 474 6.46 20.04 13.93
C SER A 474 5.90 19.27 15.14
N ALA A 475 6.50 19.42 16.32
CA ALA A 475 5.99 18.81 17.55
C ALA A 475 4.64 19.40 18.01
N GLU A 476 4.44 20.71 17.86
CA GLU A 476 3.17 21.39 18.19
C GLU A 476 2.04 20.98 17.21
N ILE A 477 2.33 20.90 15.91
CA ILE A 477 1.39 20.39 14.88
C ILE A 477 0.93 18.97 15.21
N LEU A 478 1.88 18.07 15.53
CA LEU A 478 1.59 16.66 15.76
C LEU A 478 0.87 16.39 17.09
N ASP A 479 1.05 17.26 18.09
CA ASP A 479 0.24 17.25 19.32
C ASP A 479 -1.16 17.81 19.08
N TYR A 480 -1.30 18.90 18.32
CA TYR A 480 -2.61 19.40 17.89
C TYR A 480 -3.39 18.30 17.17
N TRP A 481 -2.77 17.65 16.18
CA TRP A 481 -3.43 16.61 15.38
C TRP A 481 -3.91 15.43 16.24
N GLN A 482 -3.05 14.96 17.15
CA GLN A 482 -3.35 13.83 18.05
C GLN A 482 -4.51 14.13 19.01
N ASN A 483 -4.67 15.39 19.43
CA ASN A 483 -5.76 15.81 20.31
C ASN A 483 -7.05 16.16 19.56
N ALA A 484 -6.96 16.64 18.31
CA ALA A 484 -8.10 17.11 17.54
C ALA A 484 -8.84 16.00 16.76
N THR A 485 -8.12 15.00 16.24
CA THR A 485 -8.65 14.11 15.19
C THR A 485 -8.70 12.62 15.53
N SER A 486 -8.11 12.21 16.66
CA SER A 486 -7.92 10.80 17.01
C SER A 486 -9.24 10.01 17.15
N GLN A 487 -9.43 9.02 16.28
CA GLN A 487 -10.48 8.01 16.36
C GLN A 487 -9.89 6.66 16.80
N ALA A 488 -10.76 5.71 17.16
CA ALA A 488 -10.35 4.33 17.49
C ALA A 488 -9.71 3.56 16.32
N TYR A 489 -9.82 4.08 15.09
CA TYR A 489 -9.42 3.48 13.82
C TYR A 489 -8.44 4.36 13.03
N GLY A 490 -7.71 5.25 13.71
CA GLY A 490 -6.74 6.19 13.14
C GLY A 490 -7.10 7.67 13.39
N ASN A 491 -6.26 8.60 12.93
CA ASN A 491 -6.44 10.03 13.06
C ASN A 491 -7.25 10.55 11.85
N ALA A 492 -8.39 11.21 12.10
CA ALA A 492 -9.25 11.69 11.03
C ALA A 492 -8.54 12.74 10.16
N PHE A 493 -8.87 12.79 8.87
CA PHE A 493 -8.10 13.57 7.90
C PHE A 493 -8.37 15.10 7.94
N TYR A 494 -9.37 15.54 8.70
CA TYR A 494 -9.67 16.93 9.05
C TYR A 494 -9.98 17.08 10.54
N ASP A 495 -9.75 18.28 11.09
CA ASP A 495 -10.24 18.70 12.41
C ASP A 495 -11.77 18.93 12.46
N SER A 496 -12.39 19.18 11.30
CA SER A 496 -13.71 19.80 11.19
C SER A 496 -14.43 19.44 9.90
N SER A 497 -15.74 19.18 9.99
CA SER A 497 -16.61 18.93 8.84
C SER A 497 -17.25 20.21 8.27
N VAL A 498 -16.68 21.40 8.50
CA VAL A 498 -17.23 22.66 7.96
C VAL A 498 -17.14 22.73 6.42
N LEU A 499 -16.20 22.03 5.77
CA LEU A 499 -16.11 21.98 4.31
C LEU A 499 -17.20 21.10 3.68
N SER A 500 -17.53 19.95 4.29
CA SER A 500 -18.72 19.15 3.95
C SER A 500 -19.35 18.53 5.20
N PRO A 501 -20.44 19.14 5.73
CA PRO A 501 -21.12 18.62 6.92
C PRO A 501 -21.82 17.27 6.72
N GLY A 502 -22.11 16.89 5.47
CA GLY A 502 -22.73 15.59 5.16
C GLY A 502 -21.72 14.44 5.18
N ASP A 503 -20.53 14.68 4.66
CA ASP A 503 -19.49 13.65 4.52
C ASP A 503 -18.78 13.28 5.84
N GLN A 504 -18.90 14.13 6.86
CA GLN A 504 -18.32 13.92 8.19
C GLN A 504 -16.80 13.71 8.15
N PHE A 505 -16.08 14.60 7.44
CA PHE A 505 -14.63 14.53 7.26
C PHE A 505 -13.85 14.39 8.58
N ASN A 506 -14.29 15.02 9.68
CA ASN A 506 -13.65 14.90 11.00
C ASN A 506 -13.82 13.52 11.68
N TYR A 507 -14.47 12.56 11.00
CA TYR A 507 -14.59 11.16 11.42
C TYR A 507 -14.13 10.17 10.33
N ARG A 508 -13.69 10.63 9.14
CA ARG A 508 -13.09 9.77 8.10
C ARG A 508 -11.57 9.70 8.29
N VAL A 509 -10.99 8.53 8.07
CA VAL A 509 -9.54 8.30 8.07
C VAL A 509 -9.12 7.77 6.70
N TYR A 510 -8.07 8.35 6.10
CA TYR A 510 -7.46 7.84 4.88
C TYR A 510 -6.02 7.39 5.19
N ALA A 511 -5.73 6.10 5.02
CA ALA A 511 -4.40 5.56 5.33
C ALA A 511 -3.31 6.11 4.39
N PHE A 512 -3.69 6.48 3.16
CA PHE A 512 -2.86 7.24 2.22
C PHE A 512 -2.26 8.52 2.82
N ILE A 513 -3.06 9.32 3.54
CA ILE A 513 -2.58 10.57 4.15
C ILE A 513 -1.97 10.31 5.54
N SER A 514 -2.47 9.30 6.25
CA SER A 514 -1.90 8.87 7.52
C SER A 514 -0.46 8.33 7.36
N TYR A 515 -0.09 7.78 6.19
CA TYR A 515 1.31 7.48 5.86
C TYR A 515 2.24 8.68 6.08
N PHE A 516 1.91 9.84 5.50
CA PHE A 516 2.71 11.06 5.65
C PHE A 516 2.70 11.58 7.09
N GLU A 517 1.57 11.45 7.80
CA GLU A 517 1.45 11.87 9.20
C GLU A 517 2.33 11.02 10.14
N ILE A 518 2.27 9.69 10.02
CA ILE A 518 3.09 8.76 10.80
C ILE A 518 4.57 8.93 10.44
N ALA A 519 4.90 9.18 9.16
CA ALA A 519 6.25 9.50 8.73
C ALA A 519 6.76 10.81 9.37
N ALA A 520 5.92 11.84 9.46
CA ALA A 520 6.25 13.08 10.19
C ALA A 520 6.44 12.84 11.70
N ARG A 521 5.65 11.93 12.32
CA ARG A 521 5.84 11.50 13.72
C ARG A 521 7.10 10.68 13.95
N PHE A 522 7.60 9.94 12.96
CA PHE A 522 8.91 9.28 13.04
C PHE A 522 10.08 10.22 12.77
N ALA A 523 9.90 11.23 11.91
CA ALA A 523 10.91 12.25 11.64
C ALA A 523 11.07 13.24 12.82
N THR A 524 9.99 13.56 13.54
CA THR A 524 9.99 14.55 14.63
C THR A 524 10.50 13.95 15.95
N PRO A 525 11.56 14.51 16.58
CA PRO A 525 12.10 14.00 17.84
C PRO A 525 11.04 13.84 18.94
N GLY A 526 11.03 12.66 19.58
CA GLY A 526 10.11 12.34 20.67
C GLY A 526 8.67 11.98 20.27
N LYS A 527 8.29 12.04 18.99
CA LYS A 527 6.92 11.71 18.53
C LYS A 527 6.69 10.24 18.15
N ALA A 528 7.74 9.42 18.09
CA ALA A 528 7.68 8.00 17.73
C ALA A 528 6.60 7.19 18.46
N SER A 529 6.37 7.41 19.76
CA SER A 529 5.30 6.71 20.51
C SER A 529 3.91 6.94 19.92
N SER A 530 3.62 8.16 19.43
CA SER A 530 2.36 8.48 18.75
C SER A 530 2.28 7.91 17.33
N ALA A 531 3.43 7.73 16.65
CA ALA A 531 3.49 7.04 15.37
C ALA A 531 3.05 5.57 15.50
N PHE A 532 3.55 4.87 16.53
CA PHE A 532 3.17 3.48 16.79
C PHE A 532 1.75 3.32 17.35
N ASP A 533 1.21 4.32 18.06
CA ASP A 533 -0.19 4.35 18.47
C ASP A 533 -1.13 4.49 17.26
N GLU A 534 -0.85 5.43 16.36
CA GLU A 534 -1.59 5.62 15.11
C GLU A 534 -1.53 4.38 14.22
N ILE A 535 -0.35 3.78 14.05
CA ILE A 535 -0.20 2.49 13.33
C ILE A 535 -1.12 1.42 13.93
N ARG A 536 -1.13 1.25 15.25
CA ARG A 536 -1.92 0.20 15.92
C ARG A 536 -3.42 0.46 15.88
N ARG A 537 -3.87 1.71 15.91
CA ARG A 537 -5.29 2.06 15.72
C ARG A 537 -5.73 1.85 14.27
N LEU A 538 -4.96 2.33 13.30
CA LEU A 538 -5.30 2.27 11.88
C LEU A 538 -5.20 0.85 11.30
N TYR A 539 -4.00 0.26 11.31
CA TYR A 539 -3.75 -1.05 10.70
C TYR A 539 -4.36 -2.19 11.53
N GLY A 540 -4.39 -2.05 12.86
CA GLY A 540 -5.08 -2.98 13.75
C GLY A 540 -6.61 -2.98 13.57
N TRP A 541 -7.23 -1.86 13.19
CA TRP A 541 -8.66 -1.84 12.83
C TRP A 541 -8.92 -2.66 11.57
N MET A 542 -8.18 -2.37 10.48
CA MET A 542 -8.33 -3.08 9.21
C MET A 542 -8.06 -4.58 9.38
N ALA A 543 -7.02 -4.97 10.13
CA ALA A 543 -6.65 -6.36 10.39
C ALA A 543 -7.66 -7.17 11.23
N THR A 544 -8.56 -6.51 11.97
CA THR A 544 -9.55 -7.18 12.85
C THR A 544 -10.96 -7.25 12.24
N HIS A 545 -11.29 -6.34 11.33
CA HIS A 545 -12.59 -6.26 10.65
C HIS A 545 -12.53 -6.90 9.25
N ASP A 546 -13.67 -7.36 8.71
CA ASP A 546 -13.74 -8.03 7.40
C ASP A 546 -13.35 -7.05 6.27
N PRO A 547 -12.43 -7.37 5.32
CA PRO A 547 -11.82 -8.67 4.97
C PRO A 547 -10.53 -9.07 5.71
N ARG A 548 -10.02 -8.23 6.63
CA ARG A 548 -8.79 -8.38 7.43
C ARG A 548 -7.46 -8.22 6.71
N ILE A 549 -7.23 -8.98 5.65
CA ILE A 549 -5.87 -9.24 5.15
C ILE A 549 -5.34 -8.18 4.17
N THR A 550 -6.17 -7.19 3.79
CA THR A 550 -5.79 -6.12 2.84
C THR A 550 -6.09 -4.73 3.40
N MET A 551 -5.37 -3.73 2.89
CA MET A 551 -5.48 -2.34 3.33
C MET A 551 -6.64 -1.63 2.64
N TRP A 552 -7.50 -1.00 3.43
CA TRP A 552 -8.71 -0.35 2.93
C TRP A 552 -8.39 1.05 2.40
N GLU A 553 -9.12 1.48 1.39
CA GLU A 553 -9.03 2.81 0.79
C GLU A 553 -9.24 3.93 1.82
N GLY A 554 -10.28 3.79 2.66
CA GLY A 554 -10.60 4.74 3.70
C GLY A 554 -11.62 4.18 4.68
N ILE A 555 -11.61 4.71 5.90
CA ILE A 555 -12.46 4.29 7.00
C ILE A 555 -13.44 5.43 7.32
N GLY A 556 -14.73 5.11 7.35
CA GLY A 556 -15.83 6.03 7.57
C GLY A 556 -16.16 6.27 9.05
N PRO A 557 -17.16 7.13 9.35
CA PRO A 557 -17.60 7.41 10.70
C PRO A 557 -18.02 6.14 11.45
N ASN A 558 -17.46 5.93 12.65
CA ASN A 558 -17.61 4.72 13.47
C ASN A 558 -16.89 3.46 12.94
N GLY A 559 -15.98 3.60 11.96
CA GLY A 559 -15.11 2.52 11.52
C GLY A 559 -15.62 1.67 10.35
N THR A 560 -16.68 2.13 9.66
CA THR A 560 -17.25 1.46 8.47
C THR A 560 -16.36 1.65 7.23
N ALA A 561 -16.74 1.04 6.10
CA ALA A 561 -16.33 1.57 4.79
C ALA A 561 -16.77 3.04 4.64
N TYR A 562 -15.94 3.90 4.06
CA TYR A 562 -16.21 5.36 4.02
C TYR A 562 -17.26 5.78 2.96
N GLU A 563 -17.41 4.98 1.91
CA GLU A 563 -18.41 5.11 0.83
C GLU A 563 -19.22 3.80 0.65
N GLY A 564 -19.30 2.99 1.71
CA GLY A 564 -20.02 1.73 1.73
C GLY A 564 -19.47 0.72 0.72
N ALA A 565 -20.35 0.09 -0.06
CA ALA A 565 -20.00 -0.94 -1.05
C ALA A 565 -18.96 -0.49 -2.10
N PHE A 566 -18.89 0.81 -2.41
CA PHE A 566 -17.96 1.36 -3.40
C PHE A 566 -16.51 1.42 -2.91
N THR A 567 -16.30 1.59 -1.59
CA THR A 567 -14.96 1.60 -0.98
C THR A 567 -14.21 0.32 -1.33
N SER A 568 -12.97 0.45 -1.80
CA SER A 568 -12.07 -0.70 -1.97
C SER A 568 -11.50 -1.12 -0.62
N MET A 569 -11.59 -2.41 -0.31
CA MET A 569 -10.99 -3.00 0.90
C MET A 569 -9.57 -3.53 0.63
N ALA A 570 -9.07 -3.39 -0.60
CA ALA A 570 -7.70 -3.66 -1.05
C ALA A 570 -7.24 -2.55 -2.01
N HIS A 571 -6.66 -1.49 -1.45
CA HIS A 571 -6.29 -0.26 -2.18
C HIS A 571 -4.81 0.11 -1.95
N GLY A 572 -4.04 0.25 -3.03
CA GLY A 572 -2.57 0.39 -3.04
C GLY A 572 -2.06 1.60 -2.26
N TRP A 573 -2.76 2.75 -2.36
CA TRP A 573 -2.41 3.98 -1.65
C TRP A 573 -2.30 3.86 -0.12
N SER A 574 -2.89 2.81 0.48
CA SER A 574 -3.02 2.63 1.93
C SER A 574 -1.92 1.75 2.54
N THR A 575 -0.98 1.26 1.72
CA THR A 575 0.04 0.28 2.11
C THR A 575 1.26 0.87 2.83
N GLY A 576 1.16 2.14 3.25
CA GLY A 576 2.24 2.93 3.84
C GLY A 576 2.96 2.33 5.06
N ILE A 577 2.36 1.34 5.74
CA ILE A 577 3.04 0.55 6.77
C ILE A 577 4.35 -0.09 6.28
N VAL A 578 4.44 -0.44 4.98
CA VAL A 578 5.65 -1.02 4.38
C VAL A 578 6.82 -0.02 4.36
N PRO A 579 6.73 1.15 3.67
CA PRO A 579 7.78 2.17 3.75
C PRO A 579 7.95 2.76 5.16
N LEU A 580 6.92 2.79 6.02
CA LEU A 580 7.07 3.26 7.41
C LEU A 580 8.00 2.35 8.23
N LEU A 581 7.74 1.04 8.26
CA LEU A 581 8.55 0.11 9.04
C LEU A 581 9.94 -0.06 8.42
N THR A 582 10.06 -0.08 7.09
CA THR A 582 11.36 -0.20 6.43
C THR A 582 12.21 1.07 6.57
N SER A 583 11.67 2.25 6.25
CA SER A 583 12.45 3.50 6.22
C SER A 583 12.53 4.27 7.54
N TYR A 584 11.82 3.84 8.58
CA TYR A 584 11.98 4.39 9.94
C TYR A 584 12.32 3.32 10.99
N VAL A 585 11.70 2.14 11.00
CA VAL A 585 11.99 1.12 12.05
C VAL A 585 13.27 0.33 11.75
N LEU A 586 13.55 -0.06 10.51
CA LEU A 586 14.93 -0.38 10.09
C LEU A 586 15.75 0.89 9.80
N GLY A 587 15.07 1.96 9.39
CA GLY A 587 15.66 3.29 9.19
C GLY A 587 16.38 3.48 7.85
N VAL A 588 16.12 2.61 6.86
CA VAL A 588 16.87 2.57 5.58
C VAL A 588 16.25 3.54 4.56
N LYS A 589 17.05 4.49 4.04
CA LYS A 589 16.64 5.43 2.99
C LYS A 589 17.76 5.66 1.95
N PRO A 590 17.45 5.79 0.65
CA PRO A 590 18.42 6.24 -0.34
C PRO A 590 18.74 7.74 -0.11
N GLN A 591 19.96 8.16 -0.42
CA GLN A 591 20.40 9.56 -0.38
C GLN A 591 20.91 10.06 -1.74
N THR A 592 21.22 9.13 -2.66
CA THR A 592 21.42 9.34 -4.10
C THR A 592 20.89 8.11 -4.87
N PRO A 593 20.70 8.20 -6.20
CA PRO A 593 20.15 7.12 -7.01
C PRO A 593 20.77 5.73 -6.77
N GLY A 594 19.92 4.72 -6.62
CA GLY A 594 20.31 3.32 -6.50
C GLY A 594 21.03 2.98 -5.19
N PHE A 595 20.85 3.79 -4.15
CA PHE A 595 21.54 3.66 -2.85
C PHE A 595 23.08 3.76 -2.95
N GLN A 596 23.62 4.43 -3.98
CA GLN A 596 25.06 4.73 -4.07
C GLN A 596 25.54 5.54 -2.85
N THR A 597 24.66 6.37 -2.28
CA THR A 597 24.72 6.79 -0.88
C THR A 597 23.39 6.53 -0.17
N TRP A 598 23.46 6.29 1.14
CA TRP A 598 22.33 5.82 1.94
C TRP A 598 22.34 6.38 3.38
N GLN A 599 21.21 6.20 4.07
CA GLN A 599 21.01 6.48 5.49
C GLN A 599 20.46 5.21 6.17
N ILE A 600 20.97 4.88 7.37
CA ILE A 600 20.45 3.84 8.26
C ILE A 600 20.26 4.45 9.66
N CYS A 601 19.04 4.90 9.95
CA CYS A 601 18.73 5.62 11.19
C CYS A 601 17.46 5.05 11.86
N PRO A 602 17.57 3.91 12.57
CA PRO A 602 16.43 3.18 13.11
C PRO A 602 15.75 3.87 14.30
N VAL A 603 14.43 3.93 14.27
CA VAL A 603 13.56 4.33 15.39
C VAL A 603 13.34 3.12 16.31
N VAL A 604 14.10 3.06 17.39
CA VAL A 604 14.13 1.91 18.32
C VAL A 604 13.27 2.10 19.58
N ASP A 605 12.69 3.28 19.77
CA ASP A 605 11.91 3.70 20.95
C ASP A 605 10.44 4.01 20.61
N GLY A 606 9.61 4.12 21.65
CA GLY A 606 8.17 4.41 21.53
C GLY A 606 7.29 3.22 21.13
N GLY A 607 7.78 2.32 20.26
CA GLY A 607 6.99 1.18 19.76
C GLY A 607 6.84 0.00 20.71
N GLY A 608 7.65 -0.06 21.77
CA GLY A 608 7.79 -1.24 22.65
C GLY A 608 8.63 -2.37 22.06
N LEU A 609 9.30 -2.12 20.93
CA LEU A 609 10.08 -3.12 20.20
C LEU A 609 11.43 -3.41 20.88
N THR A 610 11.81 -4.69 20.92
CA THR A 610 13.11 -5.17 21.44
C THR A 610 14.10 -5.49 20.33
N TRP A 611 13.62 -5.83 19.13
CA TRP A 611 14.45 -5.99 17.93
C TRP A 611 13.64 -5.76 16.66
N ALA A 612 14.33 -5.36 15.59
CA ALA A 612 13.83 -5.42 14.21
C ALA A 612 14.98 -5.74 13.25
N ARG A 613 14.66 -6.44 12.17
CA ARG A 613 15.61 -6.81 11.12
C ARG A 613 14.92 -6.92 9.77
N GLY A 614 15.69 -6.83 8.71
CA GLY A 614 15.19 -6.97 7.35
C GLY A 614 16.25 -6.68 6.32
N GLU A 615 15.84 -6.79 5.06
CA GLU A 615 16.69 -6.51 3.90
C GLU A 615 15.92 -5.60 2.94
N VAL A 616 16.60 -4.58 2.43
CA VAL A 616 16.10 -3.65 1.40
C VAL A 616 16.80 -3.98 0.09
N PRO A 617 16.08 -4.26 -1.00
CA PRO A 617 16.69 -4.55 -2.29
C PRO A 617 17.20 -3.25 -2.93
N THR A 618 18.23 -3.39 -3.75
CA THR A 618 18.89 -2.28 -4.44
C THR A 618 19.45 -2.77 -5.78
N PRO A 619 19.67 -1.88 -6.77
CA PRO A 619 20.23 -2.29 -8.07
C PRO A 619 21.62 -2.95 -7.99
N GLY A 620 22.37 -2.72 -6.92
CA GLY A 620 23.70 -3.30 -6.68
C GLY A 620 23.72 -4.53 -5.76
N GLY A 621 22.57 -4.98 -5.22
CA GLY A 621 22.49 -6.02 -4.20
C GLY A 621 21.41 -5.73 -3.16
N LYS A 622 21.74 -5.81 -1.87
CA LYS A 622 20.80 -5.50 -0.79
C LYS A 622 21.47 -4.80 0.38
N ILE A 623 20.69 -3.99 1.10
CA ILE A 623 21.04 -3.40 2.39
C ILE A 623 20.36 -4.23 3.48
N GLY A 624 21.14 -5.03 4.21
CA GLY A 624 20.69 -5.77 5.39
C GLY A 624 20.84 -4.93 6.66
N VAL A 625 19.81 -4.92 7.50
CA VAL A 625 19.83 -4.27 8.83
C VAL A 625 19.27 -5.24 9.87
N SER A 626 19.92 -5.31 11.02
CA SER A 626 19.46 -6.08 12.18
C SER A 626 19.83 -5.33 13.45
N TRP A 627 18.86 -5.01 14.31
CA TRP A 627 19.14 -4.39 15.60
C TRP A 627 18.40 -5.06 16.75
N GLU A 628 19.02 -5.04 17.93
CA GLU A 628 18.50 -5.65 19.16
C GLU A 628 18.88 -4.81 20.39
N ARG A 629 17.86 -4.52 21.22
CA ARG A 629 18.02 -3.91 22.55
C ARG A 629 18.38 -5.02 23.55
N LYS A 630 19.48 -4.83 24.28
CA LYS A 630 20.04 -5.81 25.21
C LYS A 630 19.65 -5.49 26.65
N ASP A 631 19.75 -6.48 27.53
CA ASP A 631 19.48 -6.31 28.96
C ASP A 631 20.59 -5.48 29.62
N ALA A 632 20.19 -4.39 30.29
CA ALA A 632 21.09 -3.46 30.99
C ALA A 632 21.97 -4.13 32.05
N GLN A 633 21.58 -5.31 32.56
CA GLN A 633 22.42 -6.14 33.43
C GLN A 633 23.76 -6.56 32.80
N SER A 634 23.87 -6.52 31.46
CA SER A 634 25.08 -6.88 30.72
C SER A 634 26.03 -5.69 30.46
N GLY A 635 25.61 -4.45 30.71
CA GLY A 635 26.32 -3.22 30.35
C GLY A 635 26.25 -2.88 28.85
N LEU A 636 26.09 -3.87 27.98
CA LEU A 636 25.69 -3.71 26.58
C LEU A 636 24.18 -3.41 26.52
N MET A 637 23.83 -2.32 25.85
CA MET A 637 22.46 -1.79 25.79
C MET A 637 21.83 -1.97 24.41
N PHE A 638 22.64 -1.96 23.35
CA PHE A 638 22.19 -2.03 21.96
C PHE A 638 23.24 -2.68 21.06
N VAL A 639 22.76 -3.43 20.06
CA VAL A 639 23.56 -3.88 18.91
C VAL A 639 22.80 -3.50 17.64
N LEU A 640 23.52 -2.98 16.64
CA LEU A 640 23.05 -2.75 15.28
C LEU A 640 24.08 -3.31 14.30
N GLU A 641 23.69 -4.29 13.51
CA GLU A 641 24.45 -4.88 12.42
C GLU A 641 23.92 -4.33 11.09
N THR A 642 24.83 -3.90 10.21
CA THR A 642 24.51 -3.39 8.87
C THR A 642 25.36 -4.08 7.82
N GLU A 643 24.75 -4.52 6.73
CA GLU A 643 25.40 -5.05 5.54
C GLU A 643 24.98 -4.21 4.33
N THR A 644 25.93 -3.49 3.74
CA THR A 644 25.70 -2.51 2.66
C THR A 644 26.64 -2.77 1.48
N LEU A 645 26.31 -2.21 0.32
CA LEU A 645 27.02 -2.46 -0.94
C LEU A 645 28.49 -1.98 -0.87
N GLU A 646 29.46 -2.83 -1.22
CA GLU A 646 30.85 -2.39 -1.34
C GLU A 646 30.97 -1.21 -2.34
N GLY A 647 31.71 -0.17 -1.97
CA GLY A 647 31.84 1.05 -2.79
C GLY A 647 30.70 2.07 -2.66
N SER A 648 29.64 1.76 -1.89
CA SER A 648 28.71 2.79 -1.38
C SER A 648 29.30 3.54 -0.18
N SER A 649 28.58 4.54 0.33
CA SER A 649 28.85 5.16 1.64
C SER A 649 27.58 5.79 2.23
N GLY A 650 27.54 6.02 3.54
CA GLY A 650 26.34 6.55 4.15
C GLY A 650 26.49 6.98 5.61
N ILE A 651 25.35 7.35 6.19
CA ILE A 651 25.22 7.78 7.58
C ILE A 651 24.47 6.70 8.36
N VAL A 652 25.07 6.24 9.46
CA VAL A 652 24.38 5.42 10.48
C VAL A 652 24.05 6.30 11.69
N CYS A 653 22.78 6.42 12.07
CA CYS A 653 22.40 7.06 13.34
C CYS A 653 22.35 5.99 14.43
N VAL A 654 23.35 5.96 15.31
CA VAL A 654 23.37 5.04 16.46
C VAL A 654 22.54 5.65 17.61
N PRO A 655 21.47 5.00 18.11
CA PRO A 655 20.65 5.52 19.20
C PRO A 655 21.44 5.68 20.51
N THR A 656 21.25 6.78 21.24
CA THR A 656 21.86 6.99 22.57
C THR A 656 21.07 6.35 23.70
N LEU A 657 19.85 5.86 23.44
CA LEU A 657 18.93 5.25 24.41
C LEU A 657 18.68 6.10 25.68
N GLY A 658 18.82 7.43 25.58
CA GLY A 658 18.66 8.36 26.71
C GLY A 658 19.82 8.37 27.72
N LEU A 659 20.95 7.71 27.42
CA LEU A 659 22.15 7.71 28.25
C LEU A 659 22.85 9.08 28.25
N GLU A 660 23.37 9.52 29.39
CA GLU A 660 24.10 10.79 29.51
C GLU A 660 25.46 10.73 28.79
N ASP A 661 26.20 9.63 28.91
CA ASP A 661 27.52 9.42 28.30
C ASP A 661 27.67 8.00 27.71
N PRO A 662 26.93 7.68 26.63
CA PRO A 662 26.97 6.36 25.99
C PRO A 662 28.34 6.09 25.37
N LYS A 663 28.90 4.90 25.61
CA LYS A 663 30.08 4.43 24.88
C LYS A 663 29.61 3.78 23.60
N ILE A 664 29.97 4.36 22.46
CA ILE A 664 29.58 3.87 21.14
C ILE A 664 30.81 3.31 20.43
N TYR A 665 30.70 2.08 19.93
CA TYR A 665 31.74 1.41 19.17
C TYR A 665 31.24 1.06 17.76
N MET A 666 32.15 1.07 16.80
CA MET A 666 31.98 0.53 15.46
C MET A 666 33.09 -0.51 15.24
N ASP A 667 32.72 -1.76 14.96
CA ASP A 667 33.63 -2.90 14.77
C ASP A 667 34.60 -3.11 15.95
N GLY A 668 34.14 -2.81 17.16
CA GLY A 668 34.91 -2.86 18.41
C GLY A 668 35.84 -1.67 18.65
N MET A 669 35.90 -0.68 17.74
CA MET A 669 36.67 0.54 17.89
C MET A 669 35.78 1.70 18.37
N PRO A 670 36.18 2.50 19.38
CA PRO A 670 35.34 3.57 19.93
C PRO A 670 35.15 4.70 18.91
N VAL A 671 33.90 5.10 18.69
CA VAL A 671 33.55 6.21 17.79
C VAL A 671 33.67 7.53 18.56
N THR A 672 34.30 8.53 17.96
CA THR A 672 34.45 9.85 18.60
C THR A 672 33.14 10.63 18.52
N LEU A 673 32.48 10.85 19.67
CA LEU A 673 31.25 11.63 19.75
C LEU A 673 31.39 12.99 19.06
N SER A 674 30.50 13.29 18.10
CA SER A 674 30.35 14.65 17.59
C SER A 674 29.80 15.58 18.68
N ARG A 675 30.01 16.89 18.53
CA ARG A 675 29.41 17.87 19.46
C ARG A 675 27.94 18.14 19.15
N ASP A 676 27.54 17.92 17.91
CA ASP A 676 26.16 18.06 17.44
C ASP A 676 25.35 16.82 17.83
N ARG A 677 25.14 16.66 19.15
CA ARG A 677 24.18 15.69 19.71
C ARG A 677 22.75 16.15 19.38
N ILE A 678 22.26 15.76 18.20
CA ILE A 678 20.83 15.81 17.88
C ILE A 678 20.10 14.85 18.83
N ALA A 679 18.88 15.20 19.25
CA ALA A 679 18.23 14.58 20.38
C ALA A 679 17.88 13.08 20.14
N GLY A 680 18.68 12.19 20.73
CA GLY A 680 18.41 10.74 20.80
C GLY A 680 19.37 9.83 20.03
N TRP A 681 20.27 10.37 19.19
CA TRP A 681 21.19 9.56 18.39
C TRP A 681 22.54 10.25 18.11
N MET A 682 23.49 9.49 17.55
CA MET A 682 24.77 9.97 17.02
C MET A 682 24.95 9.51 15.58
N SER A 683 25.21 10.43 14.65
CA SER A 683 25.62 10.08 13.28
C SER A 683 27.07 9.60 13.22
N VAL A 684 27.28 8.52 12.48
CA VAL A 684 28.58 8.00 12.05
C VAL A 684 28.61 7.99 10.52
N ASN A 685 29.69 8.48 9.92
CA ASN A 685 29.93 8.32 8.47
C ASN A 685 30.61 6.98 8.23
N VAL A 686 30.07 6.17 7.32
CA VAL A 686 30.43 4.75 7.17
C VAL A 686 30.64 4.43 5.69
N SER A 687 31.65 3.61 5.40
CA SER A 687 31.87 3.03 4.06
C SER A 687 30.92 1.86 3.80
N GLY A 688 30.62 1.59 2.54
CA GLY A 688 29.91 0.39 2.14
C GLY A 688 30.62 -0.90 2.56
N GLY A 689 29.91 -1.81 3.22
CA GLY A 689 30.43 -3.06 3.75
C GLY A 689 29.60 -3.62 4.91
N LYS A 690 30.19 -4.54 5.68
CA LYS A 690 29.60 -5.09 6.91
C LYS A 690 30.17 -4.39 8.14
N HIS A 691 29.30 -3.83 8.98
CA HIS A 691 29.68 -3.09 10.18
C HIS A 691 28.79 -3.50 11.37
N THR A 692 29.36 -3.49 12.58
CA THR A 692 28.65 -3.73 13.84
C THR A 692 28.81 -2.55 14.78
N PHE A 693 27.69 -1.95 15.17
CA PHE A 693 27.61 -0.86 16.13
C PHE A 693 27.13 -1.38 17.48
N THR A 694 27.80 -0.99 18.57
CA THR A 694 27.34 -1.29 19.93
C THR A 694 27.23 -0.03 20.78
N VAL A 695 26.32 -0.05 21.74
CA VAL A 695 26.12 1.02 22.72
C VAL A 695 26.21 0.42 24.12
N GLU A 696 27.09 0.95 24.95
CA GLU A 696 27.32 0.49 26.33
C GLU A 696 27.11 1.63 27.35
N SER A 697 26.63 1.26 28.54
CA SER A 697 26.43 2.15 29.71
C SER A 697 27.73 2.55 30.38
#